data_AF-A0AAV3UXF1-F1
#
_entry.id   AF-A0AAV3UXF1-F1
#
_cell.length_a   1.000
_cell.length_b   1.000
_cell.length_c   1.000
_cell.angle_alpha   90.00
_cell.angle_beta   90.00
_cell.angle_gamma   90.00
#
_symmetry.space_group_name_H-M   'P 1'
#
loop_
_entity.id
_entity.type
_entity.pdbx_description
1 polymer ?
#
loop_
_entity_poly.entity_id
_entity_poly.type
_entity_poly.pdbx_seq_one_letter_code
_entity_poly.pdbx_strand_id
1 'polypeptide(L)'
;MINKLITTALLSLLSMGAANAAIDQTKGDFKDKFRQLDESLPTPNVYRNAAGQPGHQYWQQEVDYKIKVHLNEEKRRLEATESITYTNNSPDTLRYLWLQLDQNKFKNDSMSAMTTTFGGIGARGPATKGATSSKPAQVSLAALRRDQFVADHELGYDIQKVVDATGSKLHHVIVGTNMRIDLPKPLAPGKSVDFAIDFAYNIVEEDAVSARSGYEHFPDDEREGGNDIFLLAQWFPRLHAYTDYEAWTNKEFIGRGEFTLEFGDYDVEMTVPADHIVSSTGVLQNPKQVLTSTQRKRLKDAETAKRPVFVVTADEALENEKDGTSKEKTWKFSAKNVRDFAWASSRKFMWDAKGHAQKDSKQPLVMAMSFYPKEGGDLWKKYSTESVVHTLDVYSRFSFDYPYPTAQSVNGPVGGMEYPMISFNGPRTELQDDGTRTYSQAEKRFLIGVVIHEVGHNYFPMIVNSDERQWSWMDEGLNSFLDGVAGREWDPTIPWGVEPRDVVGYMKSTSQVPVMTQSDSVLHLGPNAYTKPAVALNILRETILGRELFDFAFKEYAQRWMFKRPTPSDFFRTMEEASGVDLDWFWRGWFYTTDHVDISLDKISKLRLDTKDPDIDFARQRQEELDKPMSVTDERNKAEGKELWVDRFPDISDFYDENDRFTVTNKERNKYNKFLKDLEPWERTAFERAVKEDKNYYVLDFSNKGGLVMPIILELTFADGTTQNQYIPAEIWRRTPKAVSKLIITDKDQELVSVSVDPRWETADVDVSNNDYPRKIIPSRIEAYKAKKSTKKVSRDIMQDIKTELKSDDEDENDD
;
A
#
# COMPACT_ATOMS: atom_id res chain seq x y z
N MET A 1 -42.15 -66.77 -31.93
CA MET A 1 -43.25 -66.06 -31.22
C MET A 1 -42.59 -65.07 -30.29
N ILE A 2 -42.37 -63.83 -30.75
CA ILE A 2 -43.24 -62.65 -30.62
C ILE A 2 -43.10 -61.96 -29.25
N ASN A 3 -42.62 -60.70 -29.31
CA ASN A 3 -42.77 -59.56 -28.38
C ASN A 3 -41.97 -59.56 -27.06
N LYS A 4 -41.41 -58.44 -26.56
CA LYS A 4 -41.10 -57.07 -27.03
C LYS A 4 -40.40 -56.32 -25.86
N LEU A 5 -39.76 -55.18 -26.17
CA LEU A 5 -39.33 -54.05 -25.29
C LEU A 5 -37.94 -54.20 -24.61
N ILE A 6 -36.88 -53.62 -25.18
CA ILE A 6 -36.40 -52.21 -25.09
C ILE A 6 -35.97 -51.85 -23.66
N THR A 7 -34.68 -51.60 -23.40
CA THR A 7 -34.09 -50.25 -23.26
C THR A 7 -32.57 -50.37 -23.02
N THR A 8 -31.80 -49.66 -23.84
CA THR A 8 -30.35 -49.48 -23.78
C THR A 8 -29.94 -48.78 -22.47
N ALA A 9 -29.13 -49.42 -21.64
CA ALA A 9 -28.55 -48.81 -20.44
C ALA A 9 -27.36 -47.93 -20.84
N LEU A 10 -27.53 -46.61 -20.72
CA LEU A 10 -26.44 -45.63 -20.73
C LEU A 10 -25.63 -45.80 -19.45
N LEU A 11 -24.37 -46.23 -19.56
CA LEU A 11 -23.38 -46.08 -18.49
C LEU A 11 -22.97 -44.60 -18.43
N SER A 12 -23.60 -43.83 -17.55
CA SER A 12 -23.06 -42.56 -17.06
C SER A 12 -22.26 -42.83 -15.78
N LEU A 13 -20.95 -42.99 -15.95
CA LEU A 13 -19.96 -42.80 -14.90
C LEU A 13 -20.07 -41.35 -14.40
N LEU A 14 -20.79 -41.14 -13.31
CA LEU A 14 -20.60 -39.96 -12.45
C LEU A 14 -19.37 -40.23 -11.58
N SER A 15 -18.19 -39.94 -12.13
CA SER A 15 -17.03 -39.60 -11.33
C SER A 15 -17.32 -38.25 -10.67
N MET A 16 -17.92 -38.27 -9.48
CA MET A 16 -17.87 -37.12 -8.58
C MET A 16 -16.40 -36.95 -8.18
N GLY A 17 -15.70 -36.08 -8.90
CA GLY A 17 -14.47 -35.50 -8.39
C GLY A 17 -14.81 -34.78 -7.10
N ALA A 18 -14.24 -35.24 -5.99
CA ALA A 18 -14.21 -34.47 -4.75
C ALA A 18 -13.42 -33.19 -5.06
N ALA A 19 -14.14 -32.13 -5.40
CA ALA A 19 -13.61 -30.78 -5.27
C ALA A 19 -13.41 -30.56 -3.78
N ASN A 20 -12.16 -30.38 -3.35
CA ASN A 20 -11.83 -29.81 -2.05
C ASN A 20 -12.38 -28.36 -2.01
N ALA A 21 -13.69 -28.22 -1.80
CA ALA A 21 -14.28 -26.97 -1.36
C ALA A 21 -13.94 -26.78 0.12
N ALA A 22 -13.72 -25.53 0.53
CA ALA A 22 -13.59 -25.14 1.92
C ALA A 22 -14.69 -25.81 2.76
N ILE A 23 -14.35 -26.27 3.97
CA ILE A 23 -15.31 -26.88 4.89
C ILE A 23 -16.45 -25.89 5.13
N ASP A 24 -17.61 -26.16 4.56
CA ASP A 24 -18.85 -25.45 4.85
C ASP A 24 -19.33 -25.91 6.24
N GLN A 25 -18.78 -25.28 7.29
CA GLN A 25 -18.96 -25.70 8.68
C GLN A 25 -20.38 -25.46 9.20
N THR A 26 -21.22 -24.71 8.49
CA THR A 26 -22.57 -24.36 8.94
C THR A 26 -23.62 -24.87 7.96
N LYS A 27 -24.71 -25.43 8.49
CA LYS A 27 -25.86 -25.88 7.69
C LYS A 27 -26.71 -24.72 7.14
N GLY A 28 -26.29 -23.47 7.34
CA GLY A 28 -27.06 -22.25 7.07
C GLY A 28 -26.18 -21.12 6.53
N ASP A 29 -26.71 -19.90 6.47
CA ASP A 29 -26.04 -18.75 5.83
C ASP A 29 -25.04 -18.00 6.74
N PHE A 30 -24.77 -18.53 7.94
CA PHE A 30 -23.79 -17.97 8.86
C PHE A 30 -22.38 -18.13 8.30
N LYS A 31 -21.68 -17.01 8.16
CA LYS A 31 -20.26 -16.95 7.84
C LYS A 31 -19.49 -16.53 9.07
N ASP A 32 -18.62 -17.40 9.57
CA ASP A 32 -17.76 -17.08 10.71
C ASP A 32 -16.66 -16.08 10.27
N LYS A 33 -16.89 -14.79 10.53
CA LYS A 33 -15.93 -13.72 10.24
C LYS A 33 -14.74 -13.70 11.19
N PHE A 34 -14.83 -14.40 12.33
CA PHE A 34 -13.81 -14.47 13.38
C PHE A 34 -13.13 -15.84 13.43
N ARG A 35 -13.35 -16.68 12.40
CA ARG A 35 -12.64 -17.95 12.29
C ARG A 35 -11.15 -17.67 12.29
N GLN A 36 -10.40 -18.50 13.00
CA GLN A 36 -8.95 -18.40 13.06
C GLN A 36 -8.32 -18.65 11.68
N LEU A 37 -7.25 -17.94 11.32
CA LEU A 37 -6.56 -18.10 10.04
C LEU A 37 -5.63 -19.30 10.01
N ASP A 38 -5.38 -20.00 11.13
CA ASP A 38 -4.54 -21.19 11.18
C ASP A 38 -4.91 -22.29 10.16
N GLU A 39 -6.19 -22.39 9.75
CA GLU A 39 -6.62 -23.31 8.68
C GLU A 39 -6.22 -22.85 7.27
N SER A 40 -5.91 -21.56 7.09
CA SER A 40 -5.53 -20.92 5.83
C SER A 40 -4.04 -20.58 5.75
N LEU A 41 -3.37 -20.41 6.89
CA LEU A 41 -1.94 -20.13 6.95
C LEU A 41 -1.12 -21.43 6.91
N PRO A 42 0.14 -21.39 6.39
CA PRO A 42 1.05 -22.52 6.50
C PRO A 42 1.25 -22.94 7.95
N THR A 43 1.24 -24.24 8.23
CA THR A 43 1.49 -24.77 9.58
C THR A 43 2.91 -24.41 10.04
N PRO A 44 3.08 -23.88 11.26
CA PRO A 44 4.40 -23.63 11.83
C PRO A 44 5.29 -24.89 11.84
N ASN A 45 6.58 -24.69 11.59
CA ASN A 45 7.57 -25.75 11.51
C ASN A 45 8.93 -25.29 12.10
N VAL A 46 10.00 -26.07 11.86
CA VAL A 46 11.34 -25.78 12.38
C VAL A 46 12.05 -24.61 11.70
N TYR A 47 11.61 -24.23 10.49
CA TYR A 47 12.12 -23.10 9.71
C TYR A 47 11.35 -21.80 10.02
N ARG A 48 10.05 -21.89 10.29
CA ARG A 48 9.16 -20.76 10.60
C ARG A 48 8.23 -21.13 11.76
N ASN A 49 8.36 -20.48 12.91
CA ASN A 49 7.63 -20.91 14.10
C ASN A 49 6.27 -20.18 14.28
N ALA A 50 5.52 -20.59 15.29
CA ALA A 50 4.16 -20.11 15.52
C ALA A 50 4.08 -18.62 15.95
N ALA A 51 5.17 -18.03 16.43
CA ALA A 51 5.25 -16.61 16.76
C ALA A 51 5.53 -15.73 15.52
N GLY A 52 5.67 -16.33 14.33
CA GLY A 52 6.00 -15.58 13.11
C GLY A 52 7.46 -15.13 13.05
N GLN A 53 8.35 -15.68 13.88
CA GLN A 53 9.79 -15.45 13.78
C GLN A 53 10.48 -16.60 13.04
N PRO A 54 11.69 -16.38 12.49
CA PRO A 54 12.53 -17.45 11.97
C PRO A 54 12.70 -18.56 13.03
N GLY A 55 12.47 -19.80 12.61
CA GLY A 55 12.65 -20.97 13.45
C GLY A 55 14.13 -21.29 13.70
N HIS A 56 14.38 -22.19 14.64
CA HIS A 56 15.74 -22.56 15.04
C HIS A 56 16.58 -23.26 13.95
N GLN A 57 15.95 -23.71 12.86
CA GLN A 57 16.62 -24.25 11.69
C GLN A 57 16.44 -23.37 10.44
N TYR A 58 15.98 -22.13 10.58
CA TYR A 58 15.82 -21.22 9.45
C TYR A 58 17.10 -21.14 8.60
N TRP A 59 16.92 -21.17 7.29
CA TRP A 59 18.00 -21.12 6.32
C TRP A 59 17.57 -20.25 5.13
N GLN A 60 18.57 -19.67 4.47
CA GLN A 60 18.44 -18.96 3.20
C GLN A 60 19.79 -19.08 2.50
N GLN A 61 19.81 -18.97 1.17
CA GLN A 61 21.05 -19.13 0.43
C GLN A 61 21.91 -17.87 0.53
N GLU A 62 23.18 -18.01 0.18
CA GLU A 62 24.12 -16.90 0.08
C GLU A 62 24.75 -16.94 -1.31
N VAL A 63 24.77 -15.79 -1.99
CA VAL A 63 25.22 -15.68 -3.38
C VAL A 63 26.10 -14.45 -3.55
N ASP A 64 27.40 -14.70 -3.71
CA ASP A 64 28.39 -13.63 -3.88
C ASP A 64 28.71 -13.40 -5.35
N TYR A 65 28.91 -12.13 -5.72
CA TYR A 65 29.17 -11.71 -7.09
C TYR A 65 30.46 -10.91 -7.20
N LYS A 66 31.25 -11.23 -8.22
CA LYS A 66 32.33 -10.39 -8.70
C LYS A 66 32.07 -10.05 -10.14
N ILE A 67 31.77 -8.79 -10.42
CA ILE A 67 31.32 -8.36 -11.75
C ILE A 67 32.28 -7.32 -12.30
N LYS A 68 32.73 -7.54 -13.53
CA LYS A 68 33.43 -6.53 -14.32
C LYS A 68 32.54 -6.16 -15.49
N VAL A 69 32.18 -4.89 -15.57
CA VAL A 69 31.27 -4.39 -16.58
C VAL A 69 31.89 -3.22 -17.33
N HIS A 70 31.65 -3.20 -18.64
CA HIS A 70 32.00 -2.15 -19.55
C HIS A 70 30.73 -1.55 -20.15
N LEU A 71 30.58 -0.23 -20.01
CA LEU A 71 29.52 0.54 -20.67
C LEU A 71 30.06 1.13 -21.97
N ASN A 72 29.61 0.58 -23.08
CA ASN A 72 29.82 1.17 -24.39
C ASN A 72 28.73 2.20 -24.65
N GLU A 73 29.00 3.47 -24.34
CA GLU A 73 28.03 4.56 -24.51
C GLU A 73 27.60 4.72 -25.97
N GLU A 74 28.55 4.72 -26.93
CA GLU A 74 28.26 4.92 -28.36
C GLU A 74 27.27 3.88 -28.89
N LYS A 75 27.42 2.62 -28.47
CA LYS A 75 26.54 1.52 -28.87
C LYS A 75 25.35 1.32 -27.92
N ARG A 76 25.29 2.07 -26.82
CA ARG A 76 24.34 1.88 -25.71
C ARG A 76 24.25 0.41 -25.31
N ARG A 77 25.41 -0.19 -25.11
CA ARG A 77 25.57 -1.63 -24.86
C ARG A 77 26.34 -1.87 -23.58
N LEU A 78 25.93 -2.89 -22.85
CA LEU A 78 26.63 -3.38 -21.68
C LEU A 78 27.29 -4.72 -21.99
N GLU A 79 28.56 -4.85 -21.64
CA GLU A 79 29.35 -6.07 -21.78
C GLU A 79 29.98 -6.40 -20.43
N ALA A 80 29.79 -7.62 -19.93
CA ALA A 80 30.22 -7.99 -18.60
C ALA A 80 30.66 -9.45 -18.46
N THR A 81 31.58 -9.65 -17.52
CA THR A 81 31.91 -10.96 -16.96
C THR A 81 31.56 -10.93 -15.49
N GLU A 82 30.75 -11.88 -15.05
CA GLU A 82 30.49 -12.13 -13.63
C GLU A 82 31.06 -13.48 -13.20
N SER A 83 31.58 -13.52 -11.99
CA SER A 83 31.90 -14.75 -11.25
C SER A 83 30.99 -14.82 -10.05
N ILE A 84 30.35 -15.97 -9.88
CA ILE A 84 29.34 -16.18 -8.85
C ILE A 84 29.79 -17.33 -7.94
N THR A 85 29.73 -17.10 -6.64
CA THR A 85 29.86 -18.14 -5.62
C THR A 85 28.50 -18.38 -4.99
N TYR A 86 27.92 -19.56 -5.23
CA TYR A 86 26.65 -19.96 -4.61
C TYR A 86 26.92 -20.89 -3.44
N THR A 87 26.45 -20.54 -2.25
CA THR A 87 26.56 -21.37 -1.05
C THR A 87 25.21 -21.98 -0.70
N ASN A 88 25.14 -23.32 -0.69
CA ASN A 88 23.92 -24.06 -0.37
C ASN A 88 23.76 -24.23 1.14
N ASN A 89 22.94 -23.39 1.76
CA ASN A 89 22.56 -23.45 3.17
C ASN A 89 21.29 -24.29 3.42
N SER A 90 20.62 -24.75 2.36
CA SER A 90 19.44 -25.61 2.51
C SER A 90 19.82 -27.03 3.00
N PRO A 91 18.88 -27.77 3.60
CA PRO A 91 19.08 -29.19 3.93
C PRO A 91 19.12 -30.11 2.68
N ASP A 92 18.84 -29.56 1.49
CA ASP A 92 18.70 -30.31 0.26
C ASP A 92 20.02 -30.41 -0.52
N THR A 93 20.17 -31.48 -1.28
CA THR A 93 21.26 -31.59 -2.28
C THR A 93 20.77 -31.07 -3.63
N LEU A 94 21.36 -29.98 -4.12
CA LEU A 94 20.97 -29.33 -5.36
C LEU A 94 21.71 -29.92 -6.56
N ARG A 95 21.00 -30.16 -7.67
CA ARG A 95 21.59 -30.71 -8.92
C ARG A 95 21.72 -29.67 -10.03
N TYR A 96 21.04 -28.54 -9.88
CA TYR A 96 21.02 -27.44 -10.82
C TYR A 96 20.76 -26.14 -10.06
N LEU A 97 21.12 -25.04 -10.69
CA LEU A 97 20.84 -23.68 -10.21
C LEU A 97 19.98 -22.96 -11.26
N TRP A 98 19.12 -22.04 -10.81
CA TRP A 98 18.32 -21.20 -11.69
C TRP A 98 18.75 -19.74 -11.57
N LEU A 99 18.82 -19.04 -12.71
CA LEU A 99 19.10 -17.61 -12.80
C LEU A 99 17.96 -16.87 -13.49
N GLN A 100 17.74 -15.63 -13.07
CA GLN A 100 16.88 -14.63 -13.67
C GLN A 100 17.62 -13.94 -14.81
N LEU A 101 16.97 -13.88 -15.97
CA LEU A 101 17.42 -13.20 -17.18
C LEU A 101 16.39 -12.13 -17.57
N ASP A 102 16.18 -11.14 -16.69
CA ASP A 102 15.09 -10.15 -16.80
C ASP A 102 15.08 -9.35 -18.10
N GLN A 103 16.25 -9.05 -18.68
CA GLN A 103 16.33 -8.37 -19.98
C GLN A 103 15.66 -9.17 -21.10
N ASN A 104 15.54 -10.50 -20.98
CA ASN A 104 14.86 -11.32 -21.98
C ASN A 104 13.36 -11.01 -22.08
N LYS A 105 12.75 -10.31 -21.13
CA LYS A 105 11.34 -9.86 -21.25
C LYS A 105 11.12 -8.90 -22.42
N PHE A 106 12.18 -8.26 -22.90
CA PHE A 106 12.14 -7.34 -24.04
C PHE A 106 12.28 -8.03 -25.39
N LYS A 107 12.54 -9.35 -25.42
CA LYS A 107 12.52 -10.12 -26.66
C LYS A 107 11.11 -10.18 -27.23
N ASN A 108 11.00 -10.10 -28.55
CA ASN A 108 9.72 -10.15 -29.28
C ASN A 108 8.94 -11.45 -29.06
N ASP A 109 9.64 -12.56 -28.79
CA ASP A 109 9.09 -13.88 -28.51
C ASP A 109 9.01 -14.20 -27.02
N SER A 110 9.25 -13.22 -26.14
CA SER A 110 9.12 -13.42 -24.69
C SER A 110 7.66 -13.64 -24.28
N MET A 111 7.45 -14.33 -23.14
CA MET A 111 6.10 -14.48 -22.60
C MET A 111 5.44 -13.12 -22.29
N SER A 112 6.21 -12.10 -21.87
CA SER A 112 5.70 -10.73 -21.67
C SER A 112 5.13 -10.16 -22.97
N ALA A 113 5.90 -10.22 -24.06
CA ALA A 113 5.45 -9.74 -25.36
C ALA A 113 4.23 -10.52 -25.89
N MET A 114 4.25 -11.86 -25.80
CA MET A 114 3.19 -12.72 -26.33
C MET A 114 1.86 -12.64 -25.55
N THR A 115 1.89 -12.25 -24.27
CA THR A 115 0.70 -12.17 -23.41
C THR A 115 0.15 -10.76 -23.23
N THR A 116 0.85 -9.74 -23.76
CA THR A 116 0.38 -8.36 -23.71
C THR A 116 -0.89 -8.18 -24.53
N THR A 117 -1.98 -7.75 -23.89
CA THR A 117 -3.27 -7.53 -24.54
C THR A 117 -3.47 -6.08 -24.95
N PHE A 118 -4.04 -5.86 -26.14
CA PHE A 118 -4.37 -4.51 -26.63
C PHE A 118 -5.47 -3.83 -25.81
N GLY A 119 -5.17 -2.69 -25.18
CA GLY A 119 -6.11 -1.94 -24.34
C GLY A 119 -6.51 -2.67 -23.04
N GLY A 120 -5.71 -3.63 -22.58
CA GLY A 120 -5.98 -4.40 -21.35
C GLY A 120 -5.77 -3.62 -20.07
N ILE A 121 -6.48 -4.03 -19.01
CA ILE A 121 -6.29 -3.49 -17.65
C ILE A 121 -4.91 -3.90 -17.15
N GLY A 122 -4.16 -2.96 -16.56
CA GLY A 122 -2.89 -3.25 -15.89
C GLY A 122 -1.69 -3.43 -16.82
N ALA A 123 -1.83 -3.17 -18.13
CA ALA A 123 -0.70 -3.16 -19.04
C ALA A 123 0.30 -2.05 -18.66
N ARG A 124 1.57 -2.41 -18.43
CA ARG A 124 2.66 -1.46 -18.21
C ARG A 124 3.20 -1.00 -19.57
N GLY A 125 3.24 0.31 -19.77
CA GLY A 125 3.77 0.93 -20.99
C GLY A 125 2.83 1.93 -21.63
N PRO A 126 3.16 2.40 -22.84
CA PRO A 126 2.39 3.41 -23.55
C PRO A 126 0.93 3.02 -23.79
N ALA A 127 0.03 4.01 -23.68
CA ALA A 127 -1.40 3.76 -23.72
C ALA A 127 -1.88 3.22 -25.09
N THR A 128 -2.69 2.17 -25.04
CA THR A 128 -3.51 1.65 -26.13
C THR A 128 -4.97 1.52 -25.66
N LYS A 129 -5.93 1.58 -26.58
CA LYS A 129 -7.37 1.44 -26.26
C LYS A 129 -8.07 0.59 -27.30
N GLY A 130 -8.74 -0.46 -26.84
CA GLY A 130 -9.61 -1.29 -27.67
C GLY A 130 -10.76 -0.49 -28.30
N ALA A 131 -11.28 -0.98 -29.43
CA ALA A 131 -12.47 -0.41 -30.04
C ALA A 131 -13.71 -0.65 -29.16
N THR A 132 -14.64 0.30 -29.15
CA THR A 132 -15.97 0.13 -28.58
C THR A 132 -17.02 0.24 -29.69
N SER A 133 -18.29 -0.04 -29.38
CA SER A 133 -19.39 0.13 -30.34
C SER A 133 -19.52 1.55 -30.90
N SER A 134 -18.95 2.56 -30.22
CA SER A 134 -19.06 3.97 -30.57
C SER A 134 -17.72 4.65 -30.85
N LYS A 135 -16.57 3.98 -30.66
CA LYS A 135 -15.24 4.58 -30.86
C LYS A 135 -14.26 3.59 -31.49
N PRO A 136 -13.44 4.02 -32.46
CA PRO A 136 -12.38 3.19 -33.00
C PRO A 136 -11.30 2.89 -31.95
N ALA A 137 -10.53 1.84 -32.19
CA ALA A 137 -9.31 1.55 -31.44
C ALA A 137 -8.31 2.72 -31.56
N GLN A 138 -7.50 2.93 -30.52
CA GLN A 138 -6.49 4.00 -30.49
C GLN A 138 -5.12 3.45 -30.07
N VAL A 139 -4.09 3.89 -30.78
CA VAL A 139 -2.68 3.65 -30.46
C VAL A 139 -2.03 5.01 -30.24
N SER A 140 -1.31 5.18 -29.13
CA SER A 140 -0.57 6.41 -28.88
C SER A 140 0.71 6.47 -29.72
N LEU A 141 1.22 7.67 -29.99
CA LEU A 141 2.53 7.83 -30.65
C LEU A 141 3.66 7.17 -29.86
N ALA A 142 3.57 7.20 -28.51
CA ALA A 142 4.50 6.49 -27.64
C ALA A 142 4.43 4.96 -27.83
N ALA A 143 3.23 4.39 -28.04
CA ALA A 143 3.11 2.97 -28.36
C ALA A 143 3.73 2.61 -29.72
N LEU A 144 3.56 3.46 -30.73
CA LEU A 144 4.23 3.29 -32.02
C LEU A 144 5.75 3.40 -31.88
N ARG A 145 6.26 4.38 -31.13
CA ARG A 145 7.69 4.53 -30.83
C ARG A 145 8.24 3.29 -30.14
N ARG A 146 7.51 2.73 -29.18
CA ARG A 146 7.91 1.48 -28.51
C ARG A 146 8.06 0.35 -29.51
N ASP A 147 7.05 0.13 -30.35
CA ASP A 147 7.04 -0.98 -31.30
C ASP A 147 8.17 -0.83 -32.34
N GLN A 148 8.44 0.40 -32.80
CA GLN A 148 9.57 0.73 -33.66
C GLN A 148 10.91 0.45 -32.96
N PHE A 149 11.07 0.94 -31.73
CA PHE A 149 12.29 0.72 -30.95
C PHE A 149 12.60 -0.78 -30.79
N VAL A 150 11.61 -1.58 -30.42
CA VAL A 150 11.78 -3.04 -30.26
C VAL A 150 12.01 -3.75 -31.60
N ALA A 151 11.48 -3.24 -32.70
CA ALA A 151 11.73 -3.79 -34.04
C ALA A 151 13.14 -3.46 -34.56
N ASP A 152 13.66 -2.28 -34.20
CA ASP A 152 14.92 -1.75 -34.71
C ASP A 152 16.15 -2.21 -33.89
N HIS A 153 15.94 -2.80 -32.70
CA HIS A 153 17.00 -3.20 -31.78
C HIS A 153 16.93 -4.68 -31.39
N GLU A 154 18.09 -5.32 -31.28
CA GLU A 154 18.20 -6.66 -30.69
C GLU A 154 18.22 -6.52 -29.15
N LEU A 155 17.20 -7.06 -28.48
CA LEU A 155 17.00 -6.92 -27.04
C LEU A 155 17.12 -8.25 -26.29
N GLY A 156 17.40 -8.15 -25.00
CA GLY A 156 17.62 -9.29 -24.10
C GLY A 156 19.06 -9.75 -24.03
N TYR A 157 19.32 -10.72 -23.14
CA TYR A 157 20.67 -11.21 -22.91
C TYR A 157 21.21 -11.99 -24.10
N ASP A 158 22.44 -11.65 -24.45
CA ASP A 158 23.40 -12.46 -25.20
C ASP A 158 24.29 -13.18 -24.18
N ILE A 159 24.00 -14.45 -23.91
CA ILE A 159 24.79 -15.31 -23.01
C ILE A 159 25.92 -15.93 -23.83
N GLN A 160 27.13 -15.41 -23.66
CA GLN A 160 28.28 -15.75 -24.50
C GLN A 160 29.05 -16.95 -23.94
N LYS A 161 29.11 -17.06 -22.60
CA LYS A 161 29.87 -18.12 -21.92
C LYS A 161 29.24 -18.46 -20.58
N VAL A 162 29.23 -19.76 -20.25
CA VAL A 162 28.91 -20.27 -18.91
C VAL A 162 29.92 -21.38 -18.58
N VAL A 163 30.78 -21.16 -17.59
CA VAL A 163 31.87 -22.08 -17.22
C VAL A 163 32.01 -22.27 -15.73
N ASP A 164 32.57 -23.39 -15.30
CA ASP A 164 32.97 -23.60 -13.90
C ASP A 164 34.29 -22.87 -13.56
N ALA A 165 34.71 -22.98 -12.30
CA ALA A 165 35.98 -22.43 -11.80
C ALA A 165 37.25 -22.88 -12.55
N THR A 166 37.19 -24.02 -13.27
CA THR A 166 38.32 -24.53 -14.06
C THR A 166 38.31 -24.01 -15.50
N GLY A 167 37.26 -23.28 -15.89
CA GLY A 167 37.01 -22.84 -17.26
C GLY A 167 36.29 -23.88 -18.13
N SER A 168 35.80 -24.98 -17.55
CA SER A 168 35.06 -26.01 -18.29
C SER A 168 33.63 -25.56 -18.55
N LYS A 169 33.13 -25.78 -19.78
CA LYS A 169 31.77 -25.39 -20.17
C LYS A 169 30.72 -26.12 -19.33
N LEU A 170 29.80 -25.36 -18.74
CA LEU A 170 28.63 -25.88 -18.05
C LEU A 170 27.45 -26.01 -19.01
N HIS A 171 26.72 -27.12 -18.91
CA HIS A 171 25.46 -27.28 -19.62
C HIS A 171 24.42 -26.34 -19.00
N HIS A 172 23.73 -25.58 -19.85
CA HIS A 172 22.69 -24.67 -19.43
C HIS A 172 21.54 -24.66 -20.44
N VAL A 173 20.35 -24.32 -19.95
CA VAL A 173 19.13 -24.21 -20.75
C VAL A 173 18.44 -22.88 -20.42
N ILE A 174 18.19 -22.06 -21.43
CA ILE A 174 17.42 -20.83 -21.28
C ILE A 174 15.94 -21.15 -21.50
N VAL A 175 15.09 -20.70 -20.57
CA VAL A 175 13.63 -20.83 -20.59
C VAL A 175 13.05 -19.43 -20.40
N GLY A 176 12.85 -18.71 -21.51
CA GLY A 176 12.37 -17.33 -21.50
C GLY A 176 13.26 -16.39 -20.68
N THR A 177 12.72 -15.85 -19.58
CA THR A 177 13.48 -15.00 -18.63
C THR A 177 14.22 -15.78 -17.55
N ASN A 178 14.41 -17.09 -17.71
CA ASN A 178 15.12 -17.93 -16.78
C ASN A 178 16.27 -18.68 -17.46
N MET A 179 17.29 -19.06 -16.69
CA MET A 179 18.34 -19.96 -17.14
C MET A 179 18.63 -21.02 -16.08
N ARG A 180 18.62 -22.29 -16.47
CA ARG A 180 19.05 -23.41 -15.63
C ARG A 180 20.50 -23.76 -15.94
N ILE A 181 21.34 -23.89 -14.92
CA ILE A 181 22.70 -24.45 -15.02
C ILE A 181 22.70 -25.83 -14.38
N ASP A 182 23.10 -26.85 -15.13
CA ASP A 182 23.20 -28.22 -14.62
C ASP A 182 24.57 -28.43 -13.97
N LEU A 183 24.59 -28.80 -12.69
CA LEU A 183 25.82 -28.98 -11.94
C LEU A 183 26.48 -30.33 -12.28
N PRO A 184 27.76 -30.38 -12.68
CA PRO A 184 28.46 -31.63 -12.99
C PRO A 184 28.52 -32.58 -11.78
N LYS A 185 28.50 -32.01 -10.57
CA LYS A 185 28.42 -32.72 -9.29
C LYS A 185 27.31 -32.10 -8.46
N PRO A 186 26.41 -32.90 -7.86
CA PRO A 186 25.39 -32.37 -6.95
C PRO A 186 26.02 -31.59 -5.79
N LEU A 187 25.44 -30.44 -5.46
CA LEU A 187 25.87 -29.55 -4.40
C LEU A 187 25.20 -29.94 -3.08
N ALA A 188 25.98 -30.56 -2.19
CA ALA A 188 25.51 -30.98 -0.87
C ALA A 188 25.25 -29.77 0.06
N PRO A 189 24.45 -29.96 1.13
CA PRO A 189 24.29 -28.94 2.18
C PRO A 189 25.63 -28.44 2.75
N GLY A 190 25.72 -27.13 2.98
CA GLY A 190 26.90 -26.44 3.48
C GLY A 190 28.09 -26.40 2.50
N LYS A 191 27.87 -26.69 1.22
CA LYS A 191 28.90 -26.59 0.17
C LYS A 191 28.61 -25.44 -0.77
N SER A 192 29.67 -24.96 -1.41
CA SER A 192 29.61 -23.88 -2.39
C SER A 192 30.07 -24.35 -3.77
N VAL A 193 29.63 -23.66 -4.80
CA VAL A 193 30.08 -23.83 -6.19
C VAL A 193 30.38 -22.48 -6.82
N ASP A 194 31.48 -22.42 -7.56
CA ASP A 194 31.90 -21.25 -8.31
C ASP A 194 31.70 -21.47 -9.82
N PHE A 195 31.14 -20.47 -10.47
CA PHE A 195 31.00 -20.45 -11.93
C PHE A 195 31.08 -19.01 -12.44
N ALA A 196 31.29 -18.85 -13.75
CA ALA A 196 31.37 -17.56 -14.39
C ALA A 196 30.50 -17.51 -15.64
N ILE A 197 29.94 -16.32 -15.88
CA ILE A 197 29.10 -16.00 -17.04
C ILE A 197 29.68 -14.78 -17.75
N ASP A 198 29.89 -14.90 -19.05
CA ASP A 198 30.09 -13.73 -19.92
C ASP A 198 28.76 -13.43 -20.60
N PHE A 199 28.30 -12.19 -20.47
CA PHE A 199 27.03 -11.74 -21.03
C PHE A 199 27.11 -10.32 -21.56
N ALA A 200 26.20 -9.99 -22.45
CA ALA A 200 26.02 -8.65 -22.95
C ALA A 200 24.57 -8.40 -23.37
N TYR A 201 24.16 -7.14 -23.49
CA TYR A 201 22.86 -6.76 -24.03
C TYR A 201 22.83 -5.28 -24.45
N ASN A 202 21.94 -4.94 -25.37
CA ASN A 202 21.68 -3.55 -25.74
C ASN A 202 20.71 -2.93 -24.73
N ILE A 203 21.08 -1.76 -24.21
CA ILE A 203 20.33 -1.04 -23.18
C ILE A 203 19.08 -0.44 -23.84
N VAL A 204 17.93 -0.62 -23.20
CA VAL A 204 16.67 -0.06 -23.69
C VAL A 204 16.57 1.45 -23.44
N GLU A 205 15.92 2.18 -24.33
CA GLU A 205 15.53 3.57 -24.09
C GLU A 205 14.29 3.61 -23.21
N GLU A 206 14.42 4.13 -21.98
CA GLU A 206 13.34 4.08 -20.99
C GLU A 206 12.09 4.82 -21.51
N ASP A 207 12.24 6.02 -22.06
CA ASP A 207 11.13 6.81 -22.62
C ASP A 207 10.39 6.12 -23.76
N ALA A 208 11.05 5.19 -24.47
CA ALA A 208 10.42 4.43 -25.54
C ALA A 208 9.70 3.19 -25.00
N VAL A 209 10.28 2.46 -24.04
CA VAL A 209 9.77 1.14 -23.63
C VAL A 209 9.10 1.09 -22.24
N SER A 210 9.21 2.15 -21.44
CA SER A 210 8.75 2.27 -20.05
C SER A 210 9.32 1.19 -19.12
N ALA A 211 10.64 0.99 -19.20
CA ALA A 211 11.37 -0.01 -18.45
C ALA A 211 11.71 0.45 -17.02
N ARG A 212 12.12 -0.49 -16.16
CA ARG A 212 12.62 -0.18 -14.78
C ARG A 212 14.10 0.22 -14.75
N SER A 213 14.71 0.26 -15.92
CA SER A 213 16.13 0.51 -16.17
C SER A 213 16.26 0.87 -17.65
N GLY A 214 17.27 1.66 -17.99
CA GLY A 214 17.52 2.03 -19.38
C GLY A 214 18.41 3.25 -19.46
N TYR A 215 18.46 3.83 -20.65
CA TYR A 215 19.04 5.14 -20.86
C TYR A 215 17.95 6.16 -21.24
N GLU A 216 18.30 7.42 -21.04
CA GLU A 216 17.61 8.57 -21.59
C GLU A 216 18.58 9.39 -22.43
N HIS A 217 18.11 9.90 -23.56
CA HIS A 217 18.90 10.70 -24.47
C HIS A 217 18.50 12.18 -24.46
N PHE A 218 19.50 13.06 -24.39
CA PHE A 218 19.39 14.52 -24.43
C PHE A 218 19.99 15.05 -25.73
N PRO A 219 19.23 15.05 -26.84
CA PRO A 219 19.75 15.47 -28.15
C PRO A 219 20.02 16.98 -28.23
N ASP A 220 19.36 17.78 -27.37
CA ASP A 220 19.42 19.24 -27.39
C ASP A 220 20.54 19.82 -26.51
N ASP A 221 21.37 18.98 -25.89
CA ASP A 221 22.56 19.43 -25.16
C ASP A 221 23.63 19.98 -26.13
N GLU A 222 24.53 20.84 -25.63
CA GLU A 222 25.54 21.53 -26.45
C GLU A 222 26.49 20.59 -27.22
N ARG A 223 26.68 19.36 -26.72
CA ARG A 223 27.53 18.35 -27.34
C ARG A 223 26.92 17.84 -28.64
N GLU A 224 27.72 17.77 -29.70
CA GLU A 224 27.30 17.10 -30.94
C GLU A 224 26.94 15.64 -30.68
N GLY A 225 25.71 15.25 -31.03
CA GLY A 225 25.17 13.93 -30.73
C GLY A 225 24.60 13.77 -29.32
N GLY A 226 24.46 14.87 -28.55
CA GLY A 226 23.76 14.89 -27.27
C GLY A 226 24.47 14.18 -26.12
N ASN A 227 23.74 13.97 -25.01
CA ASN A 227 24.22 13.26 -23.83
C ASN A 227 23.24 12.17 -23.38
N ASP A 228 23.72 11.18 -22.63
CA ASP A 228 22.88 10.12 -22.08
C ASP A 228 22.95 10.07 -20.55
N ILE A 229 21.83 9.71 -19.91
CA ILE A 229 21.80 9.24 -18.51
C ILE A 229 21.47 7.76 -18.52
N PHE A 230 22.35 6.94 -17.93
CA PHE A 230 22.14 5.51 -17.77
C PHE A 230 21.69 5.18 -16.34
N LEU A 231 20.56 4.50 -16.20
CA LEU A 231 20.05 3.92 -14.96
C LEU A 231 19.97 2.40 -15.10
N LEU A 232 20.95 1.68 -14.56
CA LEU A 232 21.13 0.25 -14.80
C LEU A 232 20.78 -0.57 -13.56
N ALA A 233 19.73 -1.38 -13.73
CA ALA A 233 19.20 -2.30 -12.75
C ALA A 233 18.63 -3.53 -13.45
N GLN A 234 18.48 -4.65 -12.75
CA GLN A 234 18.12 -5.94 -13.38
C GLN A 234 19.05 -6.23 -14.58
N TRP A 235 20.33 -5.84 -14.48
CA TRP A 235 21.27 -5.71 -15.60
C TRP A 235 22.21 -6.91 -15.75
N PHE A 236 22.31 -7.76 -14.73
CA PHE A 236 23.13 -8.97 -14.73
C PHE A 236 22.27 -10.22 -14.47
N PRO A 237 22.67 -11.41 -14.94
CA PRO A 237 22.04 -12.67 -14.54
C PRO A 237 22.10 -12.85 -13.02
N ARG A 238 20.95 -12.92 -12.36
CA ARG A 238 20.86 -13.03 -10.88
C ARG A 238 20.39 -14.41 -10.49
N LEU A 239 20.91 -15.00 -9.42
CA LEU A 239 20.40 -16.27 -8.91
C LEU A 239 18.94 -16.12 -8.47
N HIS A 240 18.12 -17.07 -8.90
CA HIS A 240 16.81 -17.29 -8.28
C HIS A 240 16.99 -17.69 -6.83
N ALA A 241 16.03 -17.30 -6.01
CA ALA A 241 16.00 -17.75 -4.65
C ALA A 241 15.58 -19.22 -4.56
N TYR A 242 16.16 -19.94 -3.60
CA TYR A 242 15.73 -21.27 -3.21
C TYR A 242 15.21 -21.20 -1.77
N THR A 243 13.91 -21.37 -1.57
CA THR A 243 13.23 -21.06 -0.31
C THR A 243 12.66 -22.30 0.37
N ASP A 244 12.41 -22.17 1.67
CA ASP A 244 11.78 -23.18 2.51
C ASP A 244 10.27 -23.37 2.25
N TYR A 245 9.64 -22.46 1.50
CA TYR A 245 8.19 -22.50 1.21
C TYR A 245 7.84 -22.79 -0.26
N GLU A 246 8.73 -22.52 -1.23
CA GLU A 246 8.45 -22.72 -2.67
C GLU A 246 9.59 -23.45 -3.41
N ALA A 247 10.71 -23.76 -2.74
CA ALA A 247 11.94 -24.19 -3.40
C ALA A 247 12.40 -23.11 -4.40
N TRP A 248 12.55 -23.41 -5.69
CA TRP A 248 13.00 -22.42 -6.67
C TRP A 248 11.87 -21.44 -7.06
N THR A 249 12.11 -20.13 -6.89
CA THR A 249 11.17 -19.06 -7.27
C THR A 249 11.21 -18.72 -8.77
N ASN A 250 11.21 -19.74 -9.64
CA ASN A 250 11.58 -19.61 -11.06
C ASN A 250 10.42 -19.29 -12.02
N LYS A 251 9.36 -18.62 -11.54
CA LYS A 251 8.30 -18.10 -12.40
C LYS A 251 8.87 -17.02 -13.34
N GLU A 252 8.69 -17.20 -14.65
CA GLU A 252 9.14 -16.23 -15.66
C GLU A 252 8.59 -14.80 -15.40
N PHE A 253 9.46 -13.82 -15.60
CA PHE A 253 9.21 -12.41 -15.37
C PHE A 253 8.50 -11.79 -16.56
N ILE A 254 7.28 -11.30 -16.33
CA ILE A 254 6.48 -10.63 -17.37
C ILE A 254 6.37 -9.12 -17.18
N GLY A 255 7.06 -8.57 -16.17
CA GLY A 255 7.27 -7.13 -15.99
C GLY A 255 6.51 -6.47 -14.84
N ARG A 256 5.59 -7.17 -14.15
CA ARG A 256 4.75 -6.56 -13.10
C ARG A 256 5.30 -6.76 -11.70
N GLY A 257 5.14 -7.92 -11.08
CA GLY A 257 5.76 -8.19 -9.77
C GLY A 257 7.27 -8.23 -9.90
N GLU A 258 8.01 -7.51 -9.05
CA GLU A 258 9.42 -7.21 -9.32
C GLU A 258 10.36 -8.40 -9.20
N PHE A 259 10.96 -8.64 -8.03
CA PHE A 259 11.97 -9.68 -7.89
C PHE A 259 12.10 -10.17 -6.45
N THR A 260 12.56 -11.41 -6.31
CA THR A 260 12.95 -12.02 -5.04
C THR A 260 14.32 -12.66 -5.20
N LEU A 261 15.28 -12.30 -4.34
CA LEU A 261 16.71 -12.58 -4.54
C LEU A 261 17.40 -12.94 -3.22
N GLU A 262 18.45 -13.72 -3.29
CA GLU A 262 19.28 -14.08 -2.13
C GLU A 262 20.21 -12.93 -1.73
N PHE A 263 20.63 -12.91 -0.47
CA PHE A 263 21.64 -11.97 -0.01
C PHE A 263 23.05 -12.46 -0.37
N GLY A 264 23.96 -11.53 -0.58
CA GLY A 264 25.40 -11.82 -0.63
C GLY A 264 26.25 -10.57 -0.80
N ASP A 265 27.54 -10.80 -1.00
CA ASP A 265 28.55 -9.76 -1.17
C ASP A 265 28.80 -9.49 -2.66
N TYR A 266 29.01 -8.22 -3.01
CA TYR A 266 29.23 -7.75 -4.37
C TYR A 266 30.53 -6.96 -4.45
N ASP A 267 31.44 -7.37 -5.33
CA ASP A 267 32.58 -6.55 -5.78
C ASP A 267 32.40 -6.23 -7.26
N VAL A 268 32.11 -4.96 -7.57
CA VAL A 268 31.77 -4.53 -8.93
C VAL A 268 32.77 -3.51 -9.44
N GLU A 269 33.38 -3.81 -10.59
CA GLU A 269 34.24 -2.90 -11.34
C GLU A 269 33.48 -2.39 -12.58
N MET A 270 33.19 -1.09 -12.63
CA MET A 270 32.46 -0.44 -13.72
C MET A 270 33.40 0.45 -14.52
N THR A 271 33.69 0.06 -15.75
CA THR A 271 34.44 0.88 -16.72
C THR A 271 33.46 1.69 -17.56
N VAL A 272 33.56 3.01 -17.44
CA VAL A 272 32.68 4.01 -18.07
C VAL A 272 33.52 5.14 -18.68
N PRO A 273 32.94 6.02 -19.52
CA PRO A 273 33.63 7.22 -19.98
C PRO A 273 34.23 8.05 -18.84
N ALA A 274 35.42 8.62 -19.04
CA ALA A 274 36.24 9.21 -17.98
C ALA A 274 35.66 10.50 -17.37
N ASP A 275 34.68 11.09 -18.03
CA ASP A 275 33.91 12.27 -17.64
C ASP A 275 32.61 11.92 -16.90
N HIS A 276 32.25 10.64 -16.80
CA HIS A 276 31.08 10.21 -16.04
C HIS A 276 31.32 10.22 -14.52
N ILE A 277 30.27 10.61 -13.80
CA ILE A 277 30.12 10.34 -12.37
C ILE A 277 29.24 9.10 -12.22
N VAL A 278 29.60 8.22 -11.27
CA VAL A 278 28.89 6.97 -11.01
C VAL A 278 28.27 6.99 -9.62
N SER A 279 26.96 6.72 -9.56
CA SER A 279 26.22 6.38 -8.34
C SER A 279 25.92 4.88 -8.37
N SER A 280 26.02 4.20 -7.23
CA SER A 280 25.90 2.73 -7.22
C SER A 280 25.51 2.22 -5.84
N THR A 281 24.83 1.08 -5.81
CA THR A 281 24.82 0.19 -4.64
C THR A 281 26.26 0.00 -4.13
N GLY A 282 26.45 0.04 -2.81
CA GLY A 282 27.74 -0.19 -2.17
C GLY A 282 28.58 1.06 -1.90
N VAL A 283 29.83 0.83 -1.49
CA VAL A 283 30.81 1.86 -1.11
C VAL A 283 31.90 1.95 -2.15
N LEU A 284 32.22 3.18 -2.57
CA LEU A 284 33.33 3.46 -3.47
C LEU A 284 34.69 3.11 -2.85
N GLN A 285 35.42 2.21 -3.50
CA GLN A 285 36.69 1.66 -3.02
C GLN A 285 37.93 2.41 -3.55
N ASN A 286 37.83 3.10 -4.69
CA ASN A 286 38.97 3.75 -5.34
C ASN A 286 38.81 5.27 -5.58
N PRO A 287 38.34 6.07 -4.59
CA PRO A 287 38.04 7.49 -4.78
C PRO A 287 39.25 8.32 -5.25
N LYS A 288 40.49 7.91 -4.93
CA LYS A 288 41.71 8.61 -5.38
C LYS A 288 41.95 8.53 -6.89
N GLN A 289 41.38 7.51 -7.56
CA GLN A 289 41.56 7.26 -8.98
C GLN A 289 40.46 7.94 -9.82
N VAL A 290 39.26 8.07 -9.27
CA VAL A 290 38.08 8.52 -10.02
C VAL A 290 37.61 9.93 -9.66
N LEU A 291 37.88 10.40 -8.43
CA LEU A 291 37.52 11.76 -7.97
C LEU A 291 38.73 12.69 -7.92
N THR A 292 38.50 13.98 -8.12
CA THR A 292 39.51 15.02 -7.90
C THR A 292 39.82 15.20 -6.41
N SER A 293 40.94 15.85 -6.08
CA SER A 293 41.28 16.18 -4.68
C SER A 293 40.22 17.08 -4.02
N THR A 294 39.67 18.03 -4.77
CA THR A 294 38.61 18.93 -4.30
C THR A 294 37.31 18.20 -4.01
N GLN A 295 36.87 17.31 -4.91
CA GLN A 295 35.69 16.47 -4.71
C GLN A 295 35.84 15.58 -3.47
N ARG A 296 36.99 14.91 -3.29
CA ARG A 296 37.25 14.11 -2.09
C ARG A 296 37.21 14.91 -0.78
N LYS A 297 37.69 16.16 -0.80
CA LYS A 297 37.61 17.04 0.36
C LYS A 297 36.16 17.38 0.69
N ARG A 298 35.36 17.79 -0.31
CA ARG A 298 33.93 18.10 -0.14
C ARG A 298 33.15 16.88 0.38
N LEU A 299 33.45 15.68 -0.12
CA LEU A 299 32.84 14.44 0.39
C LEU A 299 33.18 14.20 1.86
N LYS A 300 34.42 14.48 2.29
CA LYS A 300 34.81 14.38 3.70
C LYS A 300 34.12 15.44 4.56
N ASP A 301 34.00 16.66 4.05
CA ASP A 301 33.31 17.76 4.74
C ASP A 301 31.81 17.44 4.94
N ALA A 302 31.19 16.75 3.97
CA ALA A 302 29.80 16.33 4.00
C ALA A 302 29.44 15.40 5.19
N GLU A 303 30.39 14.59 5.68
CA GLU A 303 30.17 13.64 6.79
C GLU A 303 29.65 14.32 8.07
N THR A 304 29.99 15.60 8.28
CA THR A 304 29.60 16.35 9.49
C THR A 304 28.79 17.60 9.19
N ALA A 305 28.42 17.81 7.91
CA ALA A 305 27.75 19.01 7.48
C ALA A 305 26.29 19.05 7.95
N LYS A 306 25.83 20.23 8.39
CA LYS A 306 24.42 20.45 8.78
C LYS A 306 23.48 20.47 7.58
N ARG A 307 24.00 20.78 6.39
CA ARG A 307 23.28 20.89 5.12
C ARG A 307 24.03 20.13 4.03
N PRO A 308 23.36 19.68 2.96
CA PRO A 308 24.01 19.00 1.84
C PRO A 308 25.18 19.82 1.28
N VAL A 309 26.28 19.13 1.03
CA VAL A 309 27.49 19.68 0.41
C VAL A 309 27.60 19.10 -1.00
N PHE A 310 27.70 19.96 -2.01
CA PHE A 310 27.99 19.53 -3.38
C PHE A 310 29.41 18.98 -3.45
N VAL A 311 29.52 17.70 -3.73
CA VAL A 311 30.77 17.00 -4.03
C VAL A 311 31.19 17.35 -5.46
N VAL A 312 30.28 17.15 -6.41
CA VAL A 312 30.39 17.60 -7.81
C VAL A 312 29.42 18.76 -8.00
N THR A 313 29.94 19.93 -8.39
CA THR A 313 29.12 21.15 -8.55
C THR A 313 28.39 21.18 -9.89
N ALA A 314 27.37 22.04 -10.00
CA ALA A 314 26.68 22.27 -11.27
C ALA A 314 27.64 22.73 -12.37
N ASP A 315 28.59 23.63 -12.07
CA ASP A 315 29.60 24.08 -13.03
C ASP A 315 30.52 22.94 -13.51
N GLU A 316 30.90 22.02 -12.61
CA GLU A 316 31.71 20.85 -12.96
C GLU A 316 30.92 19.88 -13.86
N ALA A 317 29.63 19.67 -13.58
CA ALA A 317 28.75 18.85 -14.42
C ALA A 317 28.53 19.48 -15.81
N LEU A 318 28.26 20.78 -15.87
CA LEU A 318 28.12 21.52 -17.13
C LEU A 318 29.40 21.48 -17.97
N GLU A 319 30.57 21.53 -17.34
CA GLU A 319 31.83 21.40 -18.07
C GLU A 319 32.02 19.99 -18.64
N ASN A 320 31.65 18.95 -17.89
CA ASN A 320 31.71 17.58 -18.40
C ASN A 320 30.77 17.37 -19.60
N GLU A 321 29.58 18.00 -19.60
CA GLU A 321 28.55 17.86 -20.64
C GLU A 321 28.95 18.36 -22.04
N LYS A 322 29.96 19.23 -22.17
CA LYS A 322 30.26 19.97 -23.42
C LYS A 322 30.89 19.14 -24.53
N ASP A 323 32.03 18.50 -24.24
CA ASP A 323 32.89 17.92 -25.28
C ASP A 323 32.85 16.38 -25.30
N GLY A 324 32.46 15.74 -24.19
CA GLY A 324 32.57 14.29 -24.01
C GLY A 324 34.03 13.79 -23.97
N THR A 325 34.22 12.47 -23.91
CA THR A 325 35.56 11.88 -23.94
C THR A 325 35.58 10.45 -24.48
N SER A 326 36.67 10.07 -25.16
CA SER A 326 36.97 8.67 -25.53
C SER A 326 37.84 7.93 -24.51
N LYS A 327 38.27 8.62 -23.45
CA LYS A 327 39.01 8.01 -22.34
C LYS A 327 38.02 7.33 -21.41
N GLU A 328 38.49 6.32 -20.68
CA GLU A 328 37.66 5.59 -19.72
C GLU A 328 38.26 5.61 -18.32
N LYS A 329 37.41 5.39 -17.32
CA LYS A 329 37.80 5.18 -15.92
C LYS A 329 37.03 4.00 -15.35
N THR A 330 37.70 3.24 -14.48
CA THR A 330 37.08 2.14 -13.75
C THR A 330 36.74 2.57 -12.33
N TRP A 331 35.46 2.57 -11.98
CA TRP A 331 34.97 2.74 -10.63
C TRP A 331 34.83 1.38 -9.96
N LYS A 332 35.22 1.29 -8.67
CA LYS A 332 35.15 0.03 -7.91
C LYS A 332 34.24 0.21 -6.71
N PHE A 333 33.21 -0.61 -6.59
CA PHE A 333 32.28 -0.60 -5.48
C PHE A 333 32.26 -1.97 -4.80
N SER A 334 32.05 -1.94 -3.48
CA SER A 334 31.85 -3.14 -2.68
C SER A 334 30.59 -2.97 -1.84
N ALA A 335 29.70 -3.97 -1.87
CA ALA A 335 28.49 -4.03 -1.06
C ALA A 335 28.46 -5.36 -0.32
N LYS A 336 28.00 -5.35 0.93
CA LYS A 336 27.94 -6.55 1.75
C LYS A 336 26.53 -6.86 2.17
N ASN A 337 26.18 -8.15 2.12
CA ASN A 337 24.87 -8.65 2.54
C ASN A 337 23.71 -7.83 1.95
N VAL A 338 23.72 -7.66 0.62
CA VAL A 338 22.67 -6.99 -0.16
C VAL A 338 22.01 -8.00 -1.09
N ARG A 339 20.74 -7.76 -1.46
CA ARG A 339 19.98 -8.68 -2.32
C ARG A 339 20.09 -8.39 -3.82
N ASP A 340 20.54 -7.21 -4.21
CA ASP A 340 20.68 -6.80 -5.60
C ASP A 340 21.71 -5.66 -5.74
N PHE A 341 22.07 -5.32 -6.99
CA PHE A 341 23.04 -4.28 -7.29
C PHE A 341 22.58 -3.42 -8.49
N ALA A 342 22.36 -2.13 -8.25
CA ALA A 342 22.01 -1.16 -9.28
C ALA A 342 23.01 0.00 -9.30
N TRP A 343 23.10 0.67 -10.44
CA TRP A 343 23.99 1.82 -10.62
C TRP A 343 23.49 2.78 -11.69
N ALA A 344 24.03 3.99 -11.65
CA ALA A 344 23.75 5.04 -12.59
C ALA A 344 25.06 5.69 -13.04
N SER A 345 25.10 6.14 -14.29
CA SER A 345 26.27 6.81 -14.83
C SER A 345 25.90 7.86 -15.85
N SER A 346 26.48 9.04 -15.70
CA SER A 346 26.36 10.13 -16.67
C SER A 346 27.40 11.19 -16.39
N ARG A 347 27.79 11.93 -17.44
CA ARG A 347 28.51 13.19 -17.32
C ARG A 347 27.62 14.34 -16.81
N LYS A 348 26.29 14.21 -16.93
CA LYS A 348 25.32 15.23 -16.52
C LYS A 348 25.19 15.37 -14.99
N PHE A 349 25.68 14.40 -14.22
CA PHE A 349 25.43 14.37 -12.79
C PHE A 349 26.24 15.41 -12.01
N MET A 350 25.52 16.31 -11.35
CA MET A 350 25.98 16.89 -10.10
C MET A 350 25.67 15.94 -8.93
N TRP A 351 26.42 16.09 -7.84
CA TRP A 351 26.36 15.18 -6.69
C TRP A 351 26.43 15.98 -5.39
N ASP A 352 25.40 15.88 -4.55
CA ASP A 352 25.43 16.37 -3.17
C ASP A 352 25.39 15.24 -2.13
N ALA A 353 25.91 15.53 -0.94
CA ALA A 353 26.03 14.56 0.14
C ALA A 353 25.85 15.20 1.52
N LYS A 354 25.35 14.41 2.47
CA LYS A 354 25.21 14.76 3.89
C LYS A 354 25.35 13.51 4.77
N GLY A 355 26.13 13.61 5.84
CA GLY A 355 26.19 12.57 6.85
C GLY A 355 24.93 12.54 7.72
N HIS A 356 24.37 11.34 7.93
CA HIS A 356 23.32 11.05 8.89
C HIS A 356 23.90 10.19 10.02
N ALA A 357 24.00 10.76 11.21
CA ALA A 357 24.50 10.05 12.39
C ALA A 357 23.34 9.29 13.06
N GLN A 358 23.58 8.04 13.42
CA GLN A 358 22.61 7.17 14.11
C GLN A 358 23.22 6.50 15.34
N LYS A 359 22.40 5.79 16.11
CA LYS A 359 22.80 5.18 17.39
C LYS A 359 23.50 3.84 17.23
N ASP A 360 23.45 3.23 16.05
CA ASP A 360 24.10 1.96 15.79
C ASP A 360 25.62 2.06 15.93
N SER A 361 26.17 1.19 16.77
CA SER A 361 27.62 1.06 16.97
C SER A 361 28.35 0.45 15.78
N LYS A 362 27.67 -0.35 14.94
CA LYS A 362 28.28 -1.00 13.78
C LYS A 362 28.36 -0.06 12.58
N GLN A 363 27.31 0.72 12.34
CA GLN A 363 27.22 1.71 11.28
C GLN A 363 26.80 3.08 11.85
N PRO A 364 27.66 3.81 12.58
CA PRO A 364 27.25 5.06 13.25
C PRO A 364 26.97 6.23 12.30
N LEU A 365 27.40 6.14 11.04
CA LEU A 365 27.27 7.18 10.03
C LEU A 365 26.79 6.60 8.70
N VAL A 366 25.72 7.16 8.15
CA VAL A 366 25.22 6.86 6.80
C VAL A 366 25.44 8.08 5.92
N MET A 367 26.01 7.91 4.73
CA MET A 367 26.09 8.98 3.75
C MET A 367 24.81 9.03 2.91
N ALA A 368 23.96 10.01 3.20
CA ALA A 368 22.80 10.35 2.38
C ALA A 368 23.25 11.21 1.20
N MET A 369 22.90 10.83 -0.03
CA MET A 369 23.44 11.47 -1.23
C MET A 369 22.39 11.58 -2.33
N SER A 370 22.52 12.59 -3.19
CA SER A 370 21.73 12.68 -4.42
C SER A 370 22.59 12.95 -5.65
N PHE A 371 22.23 12.32 -6.76
CA PHE A 371 22.87 12.48 -8.07
C PHE A 371 21.82 12.90 -9.08
N TYR A 372 21.99 14.04 -9.72
CA TYR A 372 20.96 14.55 -10.63
C TYR A 372 21.55 15.51 -11.66
N PRO A 373 20.89 15.74 -12.81
CA PRO A 373 21.39 16.67 -13.80
C PRO A 373 20.83 18.08 -13.55
N LYS A 374 21.27 19.07 -14.35
CA LYS A 374 20.81 20.47 -14.21
C LYS A 374 19.28 20.63 -14.30
N GLU A 375 18.61 19.69 -14.97
CA GLU A 375 17.17 19.61 -15.10
C GLU A 375 16.45 19.32 -13.77
N GLY A 376 17.12 18.73 -12.78
CA GLY A 376 16.59 18.60 -11.41
C GLY A 376 16.46 19.96 -10.69
N GLY A 377 17.25 20.95 -11.10
CA GLY A 377 17.13 22.34 -10.69
C GLY A 377 17.08 22.59 -9.18
N ASP A 378 16.38 23.66 -8.81
CA ASP A 378 16.21 24.08 -7.42
C ASP A 378 15.35 23.11 -6.60
N LEU A 379 14.53 22.30 -7.28
CA LEU A 379 13.66 21.30 -6.67
C LEU A 379 14.50 20.20 -5.99
N TRP A 380 15.41 19.58 -6.74
CA TRP A 380 16.29 18.52 -6.23
C TRP A 380 17.27 19.04 -5.18
N LYS A 381 17.91 20.17 -5.47
CA LYS A 381 18.87 20.84 -4.59
C LYS A 381 18.32 21.13 -3.18
N LYS A 382 17.02 21.39 -3.06
CA LYS A 382 16.39 21.72 -1.77
C LYS A 382 15.92 20.48 -1.02
N TYR A 383 15.40 19.49 -1.73
CA TYR A 383 14.54 18.47 -1.13
C TYR A 383 15.09 17.04 -1.18
N SER A 384 15.88 16.65 -2.20
CA SER A 384 16.23 15.23 -2.39
C SER A 384 17.03 14.66 -1.22
N THR A 385 18.25 15.16 -0.96
CA THR A 385 19.11 14.63 0.12
C THR A 385 18.52 14.84 1.51
N GLU A 386 17.73 15.89 1.74
CA GLU A 386 17.03 16.06 3.02
C GLU A 386 15.87 15.06 3.19
N SER A 387 15.21 14.65 2.10
CA SER A 387 14.19 13.58 2.15
C SER A 387 14.82 12.22 2.44
N VAL A 388 16.02 11.93 1.88
CA VAL A 388 16.80 10.73 2.25
C VAL A 388 17.08 10.72 3.76
N VAL A 389 17.64 11.80 4.31
CA VAL A 389 17.96 11.91 5.75
C VAL A 389 16.70 11.77 6.63
N HIS A 390 15.60 12.42 6.24
CA HIS A 390 14.32 12.33 6.95
C HIS A 390 13.79 10.89 6.99
N THR A 391 13.87 10.19 5.87
CA THR A 391 13.44 8.79 5.76
C THR A 391 14.23 7.90 6.69
N LEU A 392 15.56 8.04 6.71
CA LEU A 392 16.43 7.27 7.61
C LEU A 392 16.06 7.48 9.09
N ASP A 393 15.78 8.73 9.49
CA ASP A 393 15.39 9.05 10.88
C ASP A 393 14.05 8.41 11.26
N VAL A 394 13.02 8.57 10.42
CA VAL A 394 11.68 8.06 10.73
C VAL A 394 11.64 6.53 10.70
N TYR A 395 12.11 5.91 9.61
CA TYR A 395 11.99 4.45 9.42
C TYR A 395 12.76 3.67 10.49
N SER A 396 13.93 4.15 10.91
CA SER A 396 14.72 3.49 11.97
C SER A 396 13.96 3.38 13.30
N ARG A 397 13.06 4.33 13.62
CA ARG A 397 12.27 4.28 14.86
C ARG A 397 11.29 3.10 14.89
N PHE A 398 10.70 2.78 13.75
CA PHE A 398 9.70 1.73 13.58
C PHE A 398 10.29 0.37 13.17
N SER A 399 11.59 0.29 12.89
CA SER A 399 12.23 -0.94 12.44
C SER A 399 13.57 -1.20 13.16
N PHE A 400 14.69 -0.87 12.53
CA PHE A 400 16.04 -1.01 13.03
C PHE A 400 16.89 0.13 12.49
N ASP A 401 18.02 0.44 13.12
CA ASP A 401 18.96 1.42 12.58
C ASP A 401 19.49 0.95 11.20
N TYR A 402 19.64 1.88 10.25
CA TYR A 402 19.99 1.58 8.87
C TYR A 402 21.38 0.92 8.77
N PRO A 403 21.50 -0.36 8.34
CA PRO A 403 22.75 -1.11 8.48
C PRO A 403 23.78 -0.80 7.38
N TYR A 404 23.40 -0.08 6.33
CA TYR A 404 24.27 0.18 5.20
C TYR A 404 24.97 1.55 5.28
N PRO A 405 26.16 1.70 4.67
CA PRO A 405 26.95 2.93 4.77
C PRO A 405 26.46 4.09 3.89
N THR A 406 25.62 3.82 2.89
CA THR A 406 25.13 4.82 1.93
C THR A 406 23.63 4.67 1.66
N ALA A 407 22.98 5.78 1.35
CA ALA A 407 21.59 5.83 0.87
C ALA A 407 21.51 6.93 -0.21
N GLN A 408 21.09 6.56 -1.42
CA GLN A 408 21.21 7.41 -2.61
C GLN A 408 19.87 7.60 -3.32
N SER A 409 19.62 8.84 -3.77
CA SER A 409 18.55 9.19 -4.69
C SER A 409 19.14 9.69 -6.02
N VAL A 410 18.72 9.11 -7.14
CA VAL A 410 19.28 9.44 -8.46
C VAL A 410 18.18 9.90 -9.40
N ASN A 411 18.37 11.06 -10.04
CA ASN A 411 17.47 11.54 -11.08
C ASN A 411 17.85 10.93 -12.44
N GLY A 412 16.87 10.36 -13.12
CA GLY A 412 16.99 9.90 -14.50
C GLY A 412 15.59 9.66 -15.10
N PRO A 413 15.47 8.84 -16.15
CA PRO A 413 14.17 8.58 -16.79
C PRO A 413 13.20 7.77 -15.92
N VAL A 414 13.72 6.94 -15.00
CA VAL A 414 12.87 6.15 -14.09
C VAL A 414 12.40 7.04 -12.94
N GLY A 415 11.09 7.23 -12.83
CA GLY A 415 10.47 8.20 -11.92
C GLY A 415 10.29 7.76 -10.46
N GLY A 416 10.49 6.47 -10.15
CA GLY A 416 10.36 5.84 -8.84
C GLY A 416 10.71 4.35 -8.97
N MET A 417 11.83 3.94 -8.37
CA MET A 417 12.30 2.55 -8.36
C MET A 417 13.40 2.33 -7.31
N GLU A 418 13.21 1.37 -6.43
CA GLU A 418 14.10 0.99 -5.34
C GLU A 418 15.16 -0.08 -5.69
N TYR A 419 16.35 0.06 -5.11
CA TYR A 419 17.39 -0.97 -5.04
C TYR A 419 18.20 -0.77 -3.74
N PRO A 420 19.02 -1.76 -3.31
CA PRO A 420 19.82 -1.59 -2.09
C PRO A 420 20.76 -0.39 -2.18
N MET A 421 20.67 0.52 -1.22
CA MET A 421 21.44 1.78 -1.09
C MET A 421 21.22 2.83 -2.19
N ILE A 422 20.38 2.57 -3.21
CA ILE A 422 20.19 3.45 -4.36
C ILE A 422 18.75 3.38 -4.88
N SER A 423 18.17 4.53 -5.16
CA SER A 423 16.83 4.66 -5.75
C SER A 423 16.86 5.57 -6.97
N PHE A 424 16.00 5.30 -7.95
CA PHE A 424 15.78 6.15 -9.11
C PHE A 424 14.50 6.95 -8.92
N ASN A 425 14.58 8.29 -9.06
CA ASN A 425 13.48 9.19 -8.71
C ASN A 425 13.28 10.29 -9.76
N GLY A 426 12.03 10.73 -9.89
CA GLY A 426 11.63 11.95 -10.59
C GLY A 426 11.09 13.01 -9.62
N PRO A 427 10.53 14.13 -10.11
CA PRO A 427 10.45 14.57 -11.49
C PRO A 427 11.61 15.54 -11.82
N ARG A 428 11.57 16.18 -12.99
CA ARG A 428 12.46 17.31 -13.35
C ARG A 428 11.70 18.63 -13.32
N THR A 429 12.46 19.71 -13.34
CA THR A 429 11.94 21.08 -13.47
C THR A 429 11.76 21.45 -14.95
N GLU A 430 10.78 22.31 -15.23
CA GLU A 430 10.50 22.82 -16.58
C GLU A 430 11.41 24.02 -16.89
N LEU A 431 11.98 24.06 -18.09
CA LEU A 431 12.78 25.20 -18.57
C LEU A 431 11.86 26.21 -19.26
N GLN A 432 11.93 27.48 -18.85
CA GLN A 432 11.15 28.58 -19.40
C GLN A 432 11.95 29.36 -20.44
N ASP A 433 11.25 30.13 -21.29
CA ASP A 433 11.85 30.95 -22.37
C ASP A 433 12.85 32.00 -21.85
N ASP A 434 12.69 32.46 -20.60
CA ASP A 434 13.61 33.40 -19.94
C ASP A 434 14.87 32.73 -19.36
N GLY A 435 15.04 31.42 -19.59
CA GLY A 435 16.14 30.60 -19.08
C GLY A 435 15.99 30.15 -17.63
N THR A 436 14.91 30.53 -16.94
CA THR A 436 14.64 30.05 -15.58
C THR A 436 14.04 28.65 -15.58
N ARG A 437 14.23 27.92 -14.48
CA ARG A 437 13.60 26.61 -14.27
C ARG A 437 12.56 26.67 -13.16
N THR A 438 11.37 26.14 -13.43
CA THR A 438 10.20 26.21 -12.56
C THR A 438 9.65 24.82 -12.25
N TYR A 439 8.81 24.73 -11.23
CA TYR A 439 8.10 23.51 -10.87
C TYR A 439 6.80 23.83 -10.12
N SER A 440 5.80 22.98 -10.33
CA SER A 440 4.49 23.02 -9.71
C SER A 440 4.49 22.50 -8.27
N GLN A 441 3.40 22.78 -7.55
CA GLN A 441 3.17 22.19 -6.23
C GLN A 441 3.07 20.66 -6.29
N ALA A 442 2.52 20.11 -7.37
CA ALA A 442 2.43 18.66 -7.58
C ALA A 442 3.81 18.02 -7.72
N GLU A 443 4.71 18.60 -8.51
CA GLU A 443 6.09 18.09 -8.67
C GLU A 443 6.89 18.17 -7.38
N LYS A 444 6.73 19.25 -6.61
CA LYS A 444 7.32 19.34 -5.26
C LYS A 444 6.86 18.20 -4.36
N ARG A 445 5.55 17.98 -4.28
CA ARG A 445 4.96 16.92 -3.45
C ARG A 445 5.41 15.55 -3.93
N PHE A 446 5.46 15.34 -5.25
CA PHE A 446 5.90 14.10 -5.85
C PHE A 446 7.37 13.80 -5.53
N LEU A 447 8.31 14.75 -5.74
CA LEU A 447 9.73 14.51 -5.42
C LEU A 447 9.92 14.10 -3.97
N ILE A 448 9.32 14.85 -3.03
CA ILE A 448 9.47 14.57 -1.60
C ILE A 448 8.90 13.19 -1.28
N GLY A 449 7.68 12.90 -1.75
CA GLY A 449 7.03 11.63 -1.50
C GLY A 449 7.76 10.44 -2.10
N VAL A 450 8.18 10.54 -3.37
CA VAL A 450 8.85 9.43 -4.06
C VAL A 450 10.22 9.16 -3.45
N VAL A 451 11.03 10.18 -3.13
CA VAL A 451 12.31 9.95 -2.45
C VAL A 451 12.11 9.32 -1.07
N ILE A 452 11.07 9.69 -0.32
CA ILE A 452 10.73 9.03 0.96
C ILE A 452 10.35 7.57 0.73
N HIS A 453 9.52 7.29 -0.27
CA HIS A 453 9.06 5.95 -0.63
C HIS A 453 10.24 5.05 -1.08
N GLU A 454 10.99 5.48 -2.08
CA GLU A 454 12.06 4.65 -2.67
C GLU A 454 13.26 4.45 -1.73
N VAL A 455 13.57 5.44 -0.88
CA VAL A 455 14.58 5.26 0.17
C VAL A 455 14.03 4.35 1.28
N GLY A 456 12.74 4.45 1.59
CA GLY A 456 12.04 3.59 2.55
C GLY A 456 12.13 2.12 2.18
N HIS A 457 12.13 1.82 0.88
CA HIS A 457 12.28 0.46 0.40
C HIS A 457 13.60 -0.23 0.77
N ASN A 458 14.62 0.53 1.20
CA ASN A 458 15.81 -0.10 1.78
C ASN A 458 15.46 -0.98 2.99
N TYR A 459 14.46 -0.61 3.78
CA TYR A 459 13.98 -1.41 4.91
C TYR A 459 13.08 -2.55 4.41
N PHE A 460 12.10 -2.21 3.57
CA PHE A 460 11.11 -3.15 3.01
C PHE A 460 11.03 -2.97 1.47
N PRO A 461 11.65 -3.82 0.64
CA PRO A 461 12.05 -5.18 0.97
C PRO A 461 13.57 -5.40 0.99
N MET A 462 14.41 -4.36 0.89
CA MET A 462 15.83 -4.62 0.62
C MET A 462 16.56 -5.31 1.78
N ILE A 463 16.16 -5.02 3.02
CA ILE A 463 16.71 -5.68 4.22
C ILE A 463 15.73 -6.71 4.78
N VAL A 464 14.43 -6.41 4.82
CA VAL A 464 13.36 -7.37 5.13
C VAL A 464 12.86 -7.95 3.81
N ASN A 465 13.49 -9.03 3.37
CA ASN A 465 13.47 -9.55 2.01
C ASN A 465 12.21 -10.35 1.67
N SER A 466 11.06 -9.69 1.59
CA SER A 466 9.80 -10.31 1.14
C SER A 466 9.86 -10.78 -0.32
N ASP A 467 8.96 -11.73 -0.64
CA ASP A 467 8.77 -12.21 -2.00
C ASP A 467 7.67 -11.43 -2.71
N GLU A 468 8.08 -10.33 -3.31
CA GLU A 468 7.19 -9.47 -4.07
C GLU A 468 6.59 -10.12 -5.32
N ARG A 469 7.24 -11.16 -5.87
CA ARG A 469 6.68 -11.91 -7.02
C ARG A 469 5.39 -12.60 -6.61
N GLN A 470 5.23 -12.92 -5.32
CA GLN A 470 4.01 -13.51 -4.76
C GLN A 470 3.12 -12.48 -4.08
N TRP A 471 3.69 -11.55 -3.31
CA TRP A 471 2.93 -10.66 -2.42
C TRP A 471 3.43 -9.21 -2.47
N SER A 472 3.18 -8.49 -3.58
CA SER A 472 3.63 -7.09 -3.72
C SER A 472 3.21 -6.16 -2.58
N TRP A 473 2.12 -6.44 -1.87
CA TRP A 473 1.72 -5.62 -0.73
C TRP A 473 2.71 -5.65 0.44
N MET A 474 3.51 -6.71 0.59
CA MET A 474 4.51 -6.76 1.66
C MET A 474 5.63 -5.75 1.44
N ASP A 475 5.87 -5.39 0.19
CA ASP A 475 6.89 -4.46 -0.21
C ASP A 475 6.25 -3.08 -0.23
N GLU A 476 5.23 -2.92 -1.08
CA GLU A 476 4.57 -1.64 -1.36
C GLU A 476 3.67 -1.16 -0.22
N GLY A 477 2.94 -2.06 0.42
CA GLY A 477 1.96 -1.73 1.45
C GLY A 477 2.59 -1.45 2.81
N LEU A 478 3.63 -2.20 3.18
CA LEU A 478 4.40 -1.91 4.40
C LEU A 478 5.18 -0.60 4.23
N ASN A 479 5.79 -0.38 3.07
CA ASN A 479 6.49 0.85 2.75
C ASN A 479 5.54 2.06 2.68
N SER A 480 4.39 1.93 2.00
CA SER A 480 3.35 2.97 1.98
C SER A 480 2.71 3.27 3.34
N PHE A 481 2.79 2.37 4.31
CA PHE A 481 2.39 2.71 5.67
C PHE A 481 3.41 3.66 6.31
N LEU A 482 4.71 3.33 6.23
CA LEU A 482 5.78 4.13 6.83
C LEU A 482 6.06 5.44 6.08
N ASP A 483 5.92 5.47 4.75
CA ASP A 483 6.04 6.72 3.99
C ASP A 483 4.93 7.72 4.36
N GLY A 484 3.74 7.23 4.73
CA GLY A 484 2.63 8.04 5.20
C GLY A 484 2.88 8.58 6.59
N VAL A 485 3.58 7.83 7.45
CA VAL A 485 4.07 8.34 8.74
C VAL A 485 5.14 9.42 8.52
N ALA A 486 6.16 9.12 7.71
CA ALA A 486 7.25 10.05 7.41
C ALA A 486 6.75 11.33 6.72
N GLY A 487 5.83 11.20 5.77
CA GLY A 487 5.20 12.30 5.08
C GLY A 487 4.43 13.23 6.03
N ARG A 488 3.62 12.68 6.95
CA ARG A 488 2.90 13.49 7.94
C ARG A 488 3.83 14.24 8.88
N GLU A 489 5.00 13.68 9.21
CA GLU A 489 6.03 14.38 9.97
C GLU A 489 6.80 15.43 9.16
N TRP A 490 6.87 15.27 7.83
CA TRP A 490 7.43 16.26 6.92
C TRP A 490 6.51 17.47 6.76
N ASP A 491 5.24 17.22 6.39
CA ASP A 491 4.19 18.24 6.26
C ASP A 491 2.80 17.58 6.31
N PRO A 492 2.03 17.75 7.39
CA PRO A 492 0.72 17.11 7.55
C PRO A 492 -0.37 17.72 6.64
N THR A 493 -0.07 18.82 5.92
CA THR A 493 -1.02 19.45 4.99
C THR A 493 -0.96 18.84 3.59
N ILE A 494 0.03 17.99 3.31
CA ILE A 494 0.13 17.22 2.07
C ILE A 494 -0.78 15.99 2.18
N PRO A 495 -1.61 15.70 1.16
CA PRO A 495 -2.45 14.49 1.17
C PRO A 495 -1.61 13.26 0.79
N TRP A 496 -1.08 12.56 1.79
CA TRP A 496 -0.20 11.41 1.62
C TRP A 496 -0.90 10.12 1.15
N GLY A 497 -2.23 10.10 1.04
CA GLY A 497 -2.96 8.99 0.41
C GLY A 497 -3.14 7.74 1.28
N VAL A 498 -2.98 7.86 2.60
CA VAL A 498 -3.06 6.76 3.58
C VAL A 498 -4.20 6.95 4.60
N GLU A 499 -5.10 7.90 4.36
CA GLU A 499 -6.28 8.09 5.21
C GLU A 499 -7.36 7.06 4.85
N PRO A 500 -8.21 6.62 5.81
CA PRO A 500 -9.29 5.67 5.51
C PRO A 500 -10.20 6.09 4.36
N ARG A 501 -10.45 7.40 4.22
CA ARG A 501 -11.22 7.97 3.10
C ARG A 501 -10.58 7.82 1.73
N ASP A 502 -9.27 7.62 1.64
CA ASP A 502 -8.54 7.58 0.37
C ASP A 502 -8.79 6.25 -0.38
N VAL A 503 -9.16 5.19 0.35
CA VAL A 503 -9.42 3.86 -0.24
C VAL A 503 -10.89 3.59 -0.58
N VAL A 504 -11.85 4.38 -0.07
CA VAL A 504 -13.30 4.07 -0.20
C VAL A 504 -13.75 3.91 -1.65
N GLY A 505 -13.20 4.70 -2.58
CA GLY A 505 -13.52 4.59 -4.01
C GLY A 505 -13.09 3.25 -4.61
N TYR A 506 -11.93 2.73 -4.18
CA TYR A 506 -11.46 1.39 -4.57
C TYR A 506 -12.28 0.29 -3.89
N MET A 507 -12.59 0.44 -2.60
CA MET A 507 -13.38 -0.54 -1.84
C MET A 507 -14.80 -0.71 -2.39
N LYS A 508 -15.41 0.34 -2.97
CA LYS A 508 -16.69 0.27 -3.69
C LYS A 508 -16.59 -0.34 -5.09
N SER A 509 -15.40 -0.39 -5.68
CA SER A 509 -15.20 -0.79 -7.07
C SER A 509 -15.55 -2.27 -7.26
N THR A 510 -16.14 -2.61 -8.40
CA THR A 510 -16.30 -4.01 -8.83
C THR A 510 -15.05 -4.57 -9.50
N SER A 511 -14.10 -3.71 -9.86
CA SER A 511 -12.79 -4.09 -10.41
C SER A 511 -11.76 -4.11 -9.28
N GLN A 512 -11.80 -5.15 -8.44
CA GLN A 512 -10.85 -5.38 -7.36
C GLN A 512 -10.64 -6.88 -7.14
N VAL A 513 -9.54 -7.21 -6.48
CA VAL A 513 -9.17 -8.57 -6.08
C VAL A 513 -8.64 -8.51 -4.64
N PRO A 514 -8.60 -9.64 -3.89
CA PRO A 514 -7.96 -9.66 -2.57
C PRO A 514 -6.51 -9.15 -2.62
N VAL A 515 -6.02 -8.58 -1.53
CA VAL A 515 -4.62 -8.10 -1.41
C VAL A 515 -3.62 -9.26 -1.56
N MET A 516 -4.02 -10.47 -1.14
CA MET A 516 -3.22 -11.70 -1.28
C MET A 516 -3.13 -12.24 -2.72
N THR A 517 -3.63 -11.51 -3.72
CA THR A 517 -3.54 -11.91 -5.13
C THR A 517 -2.12 -11.77 -5.64
N GLN A 518 -1.64 -12.79 -6.34
CA GLN A 518 -0.30 -12.77 -6.95
C GLN A 518 -0.14 -11.57 -7.89
N SER A 519 1.03 -10.93 -7.84
CA SER A 519 1.34 -9.61 -8.38
C SER A 519 1.02 -9.43 -9.88
N ASP A 520 1.21 -10.46 -10.69
CA ASP A 520 0.90 -10.38 -12.14
C ASP A 520 -0.61 -10.43 -12.42
N SER A 521 -1.41 -10.92 -11.48
CA SER A 521 -2.87 -11.08 -11.59
C SER A 521 -3.68 -9.94 -10.96
N VAL A 522 -3.02 -9.00 -10.27
CA VAL A 522 -3.68 -7.86 -9.64
C VAL A 522 -4.33 -6.96 -10.70
N LEU A 523 -5.58 -6.54 -10.55
CA LEU A 523 -6.22 -5.69 -11.58
C LEU A 523 -5.73 -4.24 -11.52
N HIS A 524 -5.79 -3.62 -10.34
CA HIS A 524 -5.34 -2.25 -10.09
C HIS A 524 -4.23 -2.26 -9.05
N LEU A 525 -2.97 -2.20 -9.50
CA LEU A 525 -1.81 -2.40 -8.62
C LEU A 525 -1.72 -1.33 -7.53
N GLY A 526 -1.79 -0.04 -7.89
CA GLY A 526 -1.71 1.08 -6.94
C GLY A 526 -2.62 0.91 -5.73
N PRO A 527 -3.95 0.84 -5.90
CA PRO A 527 -4.86 0.67 -4.78
C PRO A 527 -4.70 -0.65 -4.02
N ASN A 528 -4.37 -1.75 -4.71
CA ASN A 528 -4.34 -3.09 -4.13
C ASN A 528 -3.06 -3.38 -3.32
N ALA A 529 -1.91 -3.00 -3.87
CA ALA A 529 -0.60 -3.25 -3.28
C ALA A 529 -0.14 -2.11 -2.35
N TYR A 530 -0.53 -0.85 -2.61
CA TYR A 530 -0.06 0.32 -1.86
C TYR A 530 -1.15 0.83 -0.90
N THR A 531 -2.22 1.42 -1.45
CA THR A 531 -3.18 2.23 -0.67
C THR A 531 -3.99 1.39 0.31
N LYS A 532 -4.62 0.28 -0.13
CA LYS A 532 -5.48 -0.53 0.74
C LYS A 532 -4.71 -1.15 1.91
N PRO A 533 -3.53 -1.77 1.72
CA PRO A 533 -2.72 -2.27 2.83
C PRO A 533 -2.23 -1.15 3.76
N ALA A 534 -1.74 -0.03 3.22
CA ALA A 534 -1.29 1.10 4.03
C ALA A 534 -2.42 1.68 4.90
N VAL A 535 -3.61 1.86 4.31
CA VAL A 535 -4.81 2.28 5.04
C VAL A 535 -5.20 1.25 6.10
N ALA A 536 -5.18 -0.04 5.78
CA ALA A 536 -5.47 -1.10 6.75
C ALA A 536 -4.52 -1.01 7.96
N LEU A 537 -3.21 -0.87 7.73
CA LEU A 537 -2.22 -0.73 8.80
C LEU A 537 -2.38 0.58 9.58
N ASN A 538 -2.73 1.67 8.92
CA ASN A 538 -3.03 2.95 9.58
C ASN A 538 -4.28 2.86 10.48
N ILE A 539 -5.34 2.17 10.03
CA ILE A 539 -6.54 1.88 10.84
C ILE A 539 -6.17 0.97 12.03
N LEU A 540 -5.38 -0.06 11.78
CA LEU A 540 -4.91 -0.98 12.81
C LEU A 540 -4.14 -0.22 13.90
N ARG A 541 -3.26 0.70 13.50
CA ARG A 541 -2.47 1.54 14.40
C ARG A 541 -3.28 2.60 15.15
N GLU A 542 -4.10 3.38 14.46
CA GLU A 542 -4.75 4.56 15.05
C GLU A 542 -6.11 4.24 15.71
N THR A 543 -6.78 3.17 15.29
CA THR A 543 -8.19 2.91 15.65
C THR A 543 -8.40 1.58 16.38
N ILE A 544 -7.60 0.54 16.10
CA ILE A 544 -7.83 -0.81 16.66
C ILE A 544 -6.86 -1.13 17.80
N LEU A 545 -5.55 -1.14 17.53
CA LEU A 545 -4.52 -1.49 18.52
C LEU A 545 -4.06 -0.31 19.35
N GLY A 546 -4.05 0.89 18.75
CA GLY A 546 -3.32 2.03 19.28
C GLY A 546 -1.81 1.96 18.97
N ARG A 547 -1.15 3.12 19.04
CA ARG A 547 0.24 3.28 18.61
C ARG A 547 1.23 2.42 19.40
N GLU A 548 1.05 2.29 20.71
CA GLU A 548 1.99 1.55 21.57
C GLU A 548 2.11 0.08 21.15
N LEU A 549 0.98 -0.63 21.03
CA LEU A 549 0.96 -2.03 20.66
C LEU A 549 1.38 -2.24 19.20
N PHE A 550 0.86 -1.40 18.29
CA PHE A 550 1.19 -1.50 16.87
C PHE A 550 2.68 -1.23 16.62
N ASP A 551 3.23 -0.12 17.13
CA ASP A 551 4.61 0.29 16.86
C ASP A 551 5.60 -0.73 17.44
N PHE A 552 5.29 -1.31 18.61
CA PHE A 552 6.06 -2.40 19.19
C PHE A 552 6.04 -3.65 18.29
N ALA A 553 4.85 -4.12 17.88
CA ALA A 553 4.70 -5.33 17.10
C ALA A 553 5.29 -5.21 15.68
N PHE A 554 5.10 -4.06 15.03
CA PHE A 554 5.67 -3.79 13.71
C PHE A 554 7.21 -3.75 13.76
N LYS A 555 7.77 -3.13 14.81
CA LYS A 555 9.21 -3.10 15.05
C LYS A 555 9.78 -4.49 15.31
N GLU A 556 9.10 -5.28 16.13
CA GLU A 556 9.48 -6.66 16.42
C GLU A 556 9.51 -7.51 15.14
N TYR A 557 8.52 -7.36 14.24
CA TYR A 557 8.53 -7.99 12.91
C TYR A 557 9.77 -7.60 12.10
N ALA A 558 10.03 -6.30 11.98
CA ALA A 558 11.17 -5.81 11.21
C ALA A 558 12.49 -6.35 11.76
N GLN A 559 12.65 -6.42 13.08
CA GLN A 559 13.85 -6.93 13.74
C GLN A 559 14.02 -8.44 13.58
N ARG A 560 12.95 -9.23 13.73
CA ARG A 560 12.95 -10.69 13.51
C ARG A 560 13.45 -11.03 12.10
N TRP A 561 12.95 -10.29 11.12
CA TRP A 561 13.15 -10.55 9.70
C TRP A 561 14.23 -9.72 9.03
N MET A 562 14.98 -8.90 9.78
CA MET A 562 16.15 -8.20 9.27
C MET A 562 17.14 -9.19 8.64
N PHE A 563 17.50 -8.95 7.38
CA PHE A 563 18.33 -9.79 6.51
C PHE A 563 17.77 -11.20 6.27
N LYS A 564 16.45 -11.36 6.31
CA LYS A 564 15.74 -12.63 6.11
C LYS A 564 14.49 -12.44 5.27
N ARG A 565 13.84 -13.55 4.91
CA ARG A 565 12.69 -13.59 4.00
C ARG A 565 11.37 -13.96 4.67
N PRO A 566 10.57 -12.98 5.11
CA PRO A 566 9.23 -13.24 5.65
C PRO A 566 8.22 -13.56 4.54
N THR A 567 7.17 -14.27 4.93
CA THR A 567 5.91 -14.43 4.19
C THR A 567 4.79 -13.65 4.91
N PRO A 568 3.61 -13.45 4.30
CA PRO A 568 2.46 -12.82 4.96
C PRO A 568 2.12 -13.46 6.31
N SER A 569 2.26 -14.79 6.41
CA SER A 569 1.94 -15.52 7.64
C SER A 569 2.89 -15.18 8.79
N ASP A 570 4.13 -14.81 8.50
CA ASP A 570 5.12 -14.40 9.51
C ASP A 570 4.81 -12.99 10.03
N PHE A 571 4.35 -12.10 9.15
CA PHE A 571 3.88 -10.77 9.53
C PHE A 571 2.63 -10.86 10.41
N PHE A 572 1.58 -11.57 9.97
CA PHE A 572 0.33 -11.69 10.74
C PHE A 572 0.57 -12.27 12.13
N ARG A 573 1.32 -13.37 12.23
CA ARG A 573 1.66 -13.99 13.52
C ARG A 573 2.50 -13.09 14.42
N THR A 574 3.46 -12.35 13.85
CA THR A 574 4.26 -11.41 14.67
C THR A 574 3.38 -10.27 15.19
N MET A 575 2.52 -9.71 14.34
CA MET A 575 1.63 -8.63 14.73
C MET A 575 0.67 -9.07 15.86
N GLU A 576 0.13 -10.27 15.80
CA GLU A 576 -0.77 -10.82 16.84
C GLU A 576 -0.01 -11.18 18.12
N GLU A 577 1.10 -11.90 18.01
CA GLU A 577 1.88 -12.38 19.16
C GLU A 577 2.49 -11.22 19.95
N ALA A 578 3.08 -10.24 19.27
CA ALA A 578 3.73 -9.11 19.93
C ALA A 578 2.73 -8.06 20.44
N SER A 579 1.54 -7.93 19.84
CA SER A 579 0.49 -7.04 20.34
C SER A 579 -0.40 -7.66 21.42
N GLY A 580 -0.48 -9.00 21.47
CA GLY A 580 -1.39 -9.72 22.36
C GLY A 580 -2.86 -9.66 21.96
N VAL A 581 -3.15 -9.34 20.69
CA VAL A 581 -4.51 -9.18 20.14
C VAL A 581 -4.73 -10.17 19.00
N ASP A 582 -5.87 -10.85 19.00
CA ASP A 582 -6.32 -11.68 17.87
C ASP A 582 -6.82 -10.78 16.73
N LEU A 583 -6.14 -10.84 15.59
CA LEU A 583 -6.38 -10.02 14.41
C LEU A 583 -6.83 -10.85 13.21
N ASP A 584 -7.18 -12.13 13.40
CA ASP A 584 -7.53 -13.03 12.31
C ASP A 584 -8.75 -12.52 11.52
N TRP A 585 -9.72 -11.93 12.21
CA TRP A 585 -10.88 -11.28 11.60
C TRP A 585 -10.47 -10.09 10.71
N PHE A 586 -9.46 -9.33 11.14
CA PHE A 586 -8.96 -8.15 10.45
C PHE A 586 -8.19 -8.56 9.20
N TRP A 587 -7.20 -9.46 9.34
CA TRP A 587 -6.43 -10.00 8.22
C TRP A 587 -7.33 -10.68 7.19
N ARG A 588 -8.27 -11.52 7.64
CA ARG A 588 -9.25 -12.17 6.76
C ARG A 588 -10.04 -11.15 5.96
N GLY A 589 -10.61 -10.16 6.63
CA GLY A 589 -11.43 -9.13 6.00
C GLY A 589 -10.64 -8.29 4.99
N TRP A 590 -9.54 -7.68 5.43
CA TRP A 590 -8.79 -6.72 4.63
C TRP A 590 -7.92 -7.36 3.55
N PHE A 591 -7.35 -8.55 3.79
CA PHE A 591 -6.34 -9.13 2.90
C PHE A 591 -6.86 -10.28 2.02
N TYR A 592 -7.78 -11.09 2.54
CA TYR A 592 -8.30 -12.28 1.85
C TYR A 592 -9.65 -12.08 1.16
N THR A 593 -10.29 -10.91 1.33
CA THR A 593 -11.57 -10.62 0.68
C THR A 593 -11.60 -9.27 -0.05
N THR A 594 -12.67 -9.06 -0.81
CA THR A 594 -13.05 -7.79 -1.43
C THR A 594 -14.23 -7.14 -0.70
N ASP A 595 -14.53 -7.58 0.53
CA ASP A 595 -15.54 -6.95 1.37
C ASP A 595 -15.12 -5.51 1.71
N HIS A 596 -16.09 -4.66 2.05
CA HIS A 596 -15.87 -3.26 2.41
C HIS A 596 -16.69 -2.86 3.63
N VAL A 597 -16.35 -1.72 4.22
CA VAL A 597 -17.05 -1.21 5.42
C VAL A 597 -18.27 -0.41 4.97
N ASP A 598 -19.44 -0.80 5.48
CA ASP A 598 -20.70 -0.05 5.38
C ASP A 598 -21.56 -0.45 6.59
N ILE A 599 -21.47 0.35 7.66
CA ILE A 599 -22.15 0.15 8.93
C ILE A 599 -23.26 1.18 9.07
N SER A 600 -24.49 0.72 8.84
CA SER A 600 -25.69 1.53 8.98
C SER A 600 -26.20 1.54 10.41
N LEU A 601 -26.47 2.73 10.95
CA LEU A 601 -27.34 2.90 12.11
C LEU A 601 -28.79 2.98 11.60
N ASP A 602 -29.56 1.92 11.84
CA ASP A 602 -30.89 1.74 11.25
C ASP A 602 -31.99 2.37 12.09
N LYS A 603 -31.90 2.23 13.42
CA LYS A 603 -32.95 2.66 14.35
C LYS A 603 -32.41 2.93 15.75
N ILE A 604 -33.02 3.90 16.43
CA ILE A 604 -32.89 4.10 17.89
C ILE A 604 -34.27 3.97 18.54
N SER A 605 -34.38 3.07 19.53
CA SER A 605 -35.59 2.93 20.35
C SER A 605 -35.31 3.44 21.76
N LYS A 606 -35.98 4.53 22.19
CA LYS A 606 -35.96 5.00 23.58
C LYS A 606 -36.95 4.15 24.40
N LEU A 607 -36.46 3.53 25.46
CA LEU A 607 -37.19 2.68 26.38
C LEU A 607 -37.14 3.30 27.77
N ARG A 608 -38.16 3.00 28.58
CA ARG A 608 -38.21 3.31 30.01
C ARG A 608 -38.54 2.03 30.77
N LEU A 609 -38.06 1.95 32.01
CA LEU A 609 -38.38 0.83 32.89
C LEU A 609 -39.86 0.91 33.29
N ASP A 610 -40.58 -0.20 33.12
CA ASP A 610 -41.89 -0.42 33.73
C ASP A 610 -41.69 -0.64 35.23
N THR A 611 -42.16 0.31 36.04
CA THR A 611 -41.99 0.29 37.50
C THR A 611 -42.93 -0.68 38.20
N LYS A 612 -43.88 -1.27 37.46
CA LYS A 612 -45.01 -2.06 37.97
C LYS A 612 -45.89 -1.32 38.97
N ASP A 613 -45.54 -0.09 39.34
CA ASP A 613 -46.30 0.78 40.22
C ASP A 613 -47.35 1.51 39.38
N PRO A 614 -48.64 1.18 39.53
CA PRO A 614 -49.69 1.80 38.73
C PRO A 614 -49.77 3.31 38.95
N ASP A 615 -49.37 3.82 40.13
CA ASP A 615 -49.37 5.26 40.41
C ASP A 615 -48.33 6.02 39.58
N ILE A 616 -47.29 5.34 39.10
CA ILE A 616 -46.28 5.91 38.20
C ILE A 616 -46.61 5.58 36.74
N ASP A 617 -46.81 4.31 36.41
CA ASP A 617 -46.89 3.88 35.02
C ASP A 617 -48.21 4.25 34.33
N PHE A 618 -49.34 4.29 35.06
CA PHE A 618 -50.59 4.78 34.46
C PHE A 618 -50.57 6.28 34.22
N ALA A 619 -49.93 7.06 35.10
CA ALA A 619 -49.73 8.48 34.88
C ALA A 619 -48.86 8.74 33.63
N ARG A 620 -47.81 7.94 33.43
CA ARG A 620 -46.97 8.00 32.22
C ARG A 620 -47.76 7.65 30.96
N GLN A 621 -48.50 6.55 30.97
CA GLN A 621 -49.33 6.14 29.82
C GLN A 621 -50.42 7.16 29.50
N ARG A 622 -51.03 7.78 30.52
CA ARG A 622 -51.98 8.89 30.33
C ARG A 622 -51.32 10.06 29.60
N GLN A 623 -50.12 10.46 30.03
CA GLN A 623 -49.37 11.54 29.36
C GLN A 623 -49.00 11.16 27.93
N GLU A 624 -48.56 9.93 27.68
CA GLU A 624 -48.22 9.45 26.32
C GLU A 624 -49.43 9.48 25.36
N GLU A 625 -50.64 9.23 25.85
CA GLU A 625 -51.87 9.38 25.05
C GLU A 625 -52.22 10.84 24.78
N LEU A 626 -51.98 11.73 25.75
CA LEU A 626 -52.20 13.18 25.62
C LEU A 626 -51.18 13.84 24.68
N ASP A 627 -49.95 13.34 24.62
CA ASP A 627 -48.88 13.85 23.76
C ASP A 627 -49.08 13.45 22.28
N LYS A 628 -50.03 12.56 21.97
CA LYS A 628 -50.37 12.23 20.59
C LYS A 628 -50.92 13.46 19.88
N PRO A 629 -50.60 13.66 18.58
CA PRO A 629 -51.15 14.77 17.82
C PRO A 629 -52.67 14.77 17.89
N MET A 630 -53.25 15.94 18.16
CA MET A 630 -54.69 16.11 18.10
C MET A 630 -55.18 15.77 16.69
N SER A 631 -56.37 15.18 16.59
CA SER A 631 -56.99 14.94 15.29
C SER A 631 -57.15 16.26 14.54
N VAL A 632 -56.77 16.27 13.26
CA VAL A 632 -56.98 17.45 12.38
C VAL A 632 -58.45 17.88 12.37
N THR A 633 -59.37 16.93 12.53
CA THR A 633 -60.80 17.22 12.65
C THR A 633 -61.12 18.02 13.91
N ASP A 634 -60.54 17.66 15.05
CA ASP A 634 -60.80 18.32 16.33
C ASP A 634 -60.14 19.71 16.39
N GLU A 635 -58.93 19.85 15.82
CA GLU A 635 -58.28 21.15 15.59
C GLU A 635 -59.17 22.09 14.77
N ARG A 636 -59.72 21.61 13.66
CA ARG A 636 -60.60 22.40 12.79
C ARG A 636 -61.93 22.73 13.45
N ASN A 637 -62.55 21.77 14.13
CA ASN A 637 -63.80 21.99 14.86
C ASN A 637 -63.63 23.08 15.93
N LYS A 638 -62.51 23.05 16.67
CA LYS A 638 -62.16 24.09 17.64
C LYS A 638 -61.92 25.44 16.96
N ALA A 639 -61.21 25.48 15.83
CA ALA A 639 -60.97 26.71 15.06
C ALA A 639 -62.26 27.30 14.46
N GLU A 640 -63.23 26.47 14.09
CA GLU A 640 -64.58 26.85 13.63
C GLU A 640 -65.50 27.28 14.79
N GLY A 641 -65.03 27.24 16.04
CA GLY A 641 -65.81 27.62 17.22
C GLY A 641 -66.93 26.64 17.55
N LYS A 642 -66.81 25.36 17.12
CA LYS A 642 -67.82 24.34 17.49
C LYS A 642 -67.69 24.02 18.97
N GLU A 643 -68.78 24.24 19.68
CA GLU A 643 -68.92 23.88 21.09
C GLU A 643 -69.20 22.37 21.23
N LEU A 644 -68.51 21.70 22.15
CA LEU A 644 -68.72 20.27 22.38
C LEU A 644 -70.09 20.02 23.01
N TRP A 645 -70.72 18.91 22.66
CA TRP A 645 -72.04 18.56 23.19
C TRP A 645 -72.03 18.40 24.72
N VAL A 646 -70.95 17.83 25.26
CA VAL A 646 -70.73 17.66 26.72
C VAL A 646 -70.58 18.99 27.45
N ASP A 647 -69.99 20.01 26.81
CA ASP A 647 -69.86 21.35 27.40
C ASP A 647 -71.21 22.08 27.45
N ARG A 648 -72.06 21.85 26.43
CA ARG A 648 -73.41 22.44 26.35
C ARG A 648 -74.42 21.83 27.31
N PHE A 649 -74.26 20.56 27.64
CA PHE A 649 -75.22 19.79 28.43
C PHE A 649 -74.51 19.07 29.59
N PRO A 650 -74.22 19.76 30.70
CA PRO A 650 -73.47 19.17 31.81
C PRO A 650 -74.17 17.98 32.49
N ASP A 651 -75.49 17.82 32.32
CA ASP A 651 -76.28 16.73 32.87
C ASP A 651 -76.01 15.37 32.24
N ILE A 652 -75.33 15.34 31.09
CA ILE A 652 -74.93 14.09 30.43
C ILE A 652 -73.55 13.58 30.86
N SER A 653 -72.86 14.30 31.76
CA SER A 653 -71.56 13.87 32.28
C SER A 653 -71.71 12.76 33.33
N ASP A 654 -70.79 11.79 33.33
CA ASP A 654 -70.77 10.64 34.23
C ASP A 654 -69.40 10.39 34.89
N PHE A 655 -69.28 9.24 35.55
CA PHE A 655 -68.06 8.81 36.24
C PHE A 655 -66.81 8.82 35.33
N TYR A 656 -66.95 8.55 34.04
CA TYR A 656 -65.84 8.41 33.09
C TYR A 656 -65.34 9.73 32.50
N ASP A 657 -66.12 10.82 32.62
CA ASP A 657 -65.64 12.15 32.24
C ASP A 657 -64.59 12.69 33.22
N GLU A 658 -64.63 12.24 34.48
CA GLU A 658 -63.62 12.54 35.52
C GLU A 658 -62.59 11.40 35.71
N ASN A 659 -62.88 10.19 35.22
CA ASN A 659 -62.02 9.01 35.41
C ASN A 659 -61.79 8.25 34.10
N ASP A 660 -60.57 8.31 33.59
CA ASP A 660 -60.19 7.59 32.39
C ASP A 660 -59.67 6.16 32.69
N ARG A 661 -59.29 5.44 31.62
CA ARG A 661 -58.71 4.09 31.69
C ARG A 661 -57.41 3.98 32.50
N PHE A 662 -56.80 5.10 32.88
CA PHE A 662 -55.56 5.19 33.64
C PHE A 662 -55.80 5.59 35.11
N THR A 663 -57.05 5.75 35.54
CA THR A 663 -57.37 5.95 36.97
C THR A 663 -56.98 4.72 37.79
N VAL A 664 -56.05 4.89 38.73
CA VAL A 664 -55.49 3.82 39.55
C VAL A 664 -56.49 3.36 40.61
N THR A 665 -56.71 2.04 40.72
CA THR A 665 -57.54 1.45 41.79
C THR A 665 -56.71 0.63 42.78
N ASN A 666 -57.31 0.32 43.92
CA ASN A 666 -56.68 -0.55 44.93
C ASN A 666 -56.40 -1.97 44.40
N LYS A 667 -57.08 -2.41 43.34
CA LYS A 667 -56.82 -3.71 42.70
C LYS A 667 -55.44 -3.73 42.05
N GLU A 668 -55.05 -2.67 41.36
CA GLU A 668 -53.73 -2.56 40.73
C GLU A 668 -52.63 -2.43 41.79
N ARG A 669 -52.82 -1.59 42.81
CA ARG A 669 -51.84 -1.45 43.91
C ARG A 669 -51.60 -2.77 44.64
N ASN A 670 -52.65 -3.58 44.86
CA ASN A 670 -52.49 -4.91 45.47
C ASN A 670 -51.70 -5.89 44.58
N LYS A 671 -51.82 -5.80 43.24
CA LYS A 671 -51.00 -6.60 42.32
C LYS A 671 -49.52 -6.20 42.40
N TYR A 672 -49.24 -4.89 42.45
CA TYR A 672 -47.88 -4.38 42.62
C TYR A 672 -47.24 -4.85 43.94
N ASN A 673 -47.97 -4.70 45.06
CA ASN A 673 -47.50 -5.17 46.37
C ASN A 673 -47.23 -6.69 46.39
N LYS A 674 -48.04 -7.48 45.68
CA LYS A 674 -47.80 -8.92 45.52
C LYS A 674 -46.52 -9.18 44.73
N PHE A 675 -46.35 -8.51 43.59
CA PHE A 675 -45.12 -8.61 42.78
C PHE A 675 -43.86 -8.34 43.63
N LEU A 676 -43.83 -7.25 44.41
CA LEU A 676 -42.70 -6.93 45.27
C LEU A 676 -42.42 -7.99 46.35
N LYS A 677 -43.45 -8.70 46.81
CA LYS A 677 -43.34 -9.78 47.81
C LYS A 677 -42.80 -11.07 47.20
N ASP A 678 -43.05 -11.30 45.92
CA ASP A 678 -42.63 -12.50 45.19
C ASP A 678 -41.16 -12.41 44.70
N LEU A 679 -40.51 -11.25 44.81
CA LEU A 679 -39.09 -11.05 44.45
C LEU A 679 -38.13 -11.54 45.55
N GLU A 680 -37.02 -12.16 45.14
CA GLU A 680 -35.90 -12.46 46.02
C GLU A 680 -35.22 -11.18 46.52
N PRO A 681 -34.50 -11.19 47.67
CA PRO A 681 -33.92 -9.97 48.25
C PRO A 681 -33.00 -9.19 47.30
N TRP A 682 -32.20 -9.88 46.48
CA TRP A 682 -31.30 -9.24 45.52
C TRP A 682 -32.06 -8.69 44.29
N GLU A 683 -33.12 -9.35 43.83
CA GLU A 683 -33.98 -8.89 42.74
C GLU A 683 -34.71 -7.62 43.15
N ARG A 684 -35.28 -7.61 44.36
CA ARG A 684 -35.95 -6.43 44.91
C ARG A 684 -35.00 -5.24 45.06
N THR A 685 -33.80 -5.48 45.59
CA THR A 685 -32.78 -4.42 45.74
C THR A 685 -32.39 -3.83 44.38
N ALA A 686 -32.18 -4.68 43.37
CA ALA A 686 -31.86 -4.24 42.02
C ALA A 686 -33.03 -3.45 41.38
N PHE A 687 -34.26 -3.95 41.53
CA PHE A 687 -35.46 -3.32 40.99
C PHE A 687 -35.75 -1.96 41.62
N GLU A 688 -35.75 -1.87 42.95
CA GLU A 688 -35.97 -0.60 43.68
C GLU A 688 -34.91 0.44 43.31
N ARG A 689 -33.65 0.03 43.13
CA ARG A 689 -32.59 0.91 42.64
C ARG A 689 -32.88 1.40 41.22
N ALA A 690 -33.26 0.51 40.31
CA ALA A 690 -33.54 0.86 38.91
C ALA A 690 -34.74 1.81 38.79
N VAL A 691 -35.81 1.60 39.58
CA VAL A 691 -36.96 2.52 39.67
C VAL A 691 -36.53 3.89 40.22
N LYS A 692 -35.67 3.93 41.24
CA LYS A 692 -35.16 5.17 41.82
C LYS A 692 -34.27 5.95 40.85
N GLU A 693 -33.39 5.27 40.13
CA GLU A 693 -32.48 5.89 39.17
C GLU A 693 -33.22 6.38 37.92
N ASP A 694 -34.30 5.70 37.49
CA ASP A 694 -35.18 6.06 36.38
C ASP A 694 -34.39 6.45 35.11
N LYS A 695 -33.36 5.65 34.82
CA LYS A 695 -32.42 5.86 33.72
C LYS A 695 -33.11 5.80 32.36
N ASN A 696 -32.48 6.43 31.36
CA ASN A 696 -32.87 6.28 29.97
C ASN A 696 -32.22 5.03 29.36
N TYR A 697 -32.99 4.25 28.60
CA TYR A 697 -32.52 3.03 27.94
C TYR A 697 -32.70 3.20 26.43
N TYR A 698 -31.63 3.07 25.64
CA TYR A 698 -31.66 3.21 24.19
C TYR A 698 -31.19 1.92 23.52
N VAL A 699 -32.01 1.34 22.64
CA VAL A 699 -31.58 0.23 21.79
C VAL A 699 -31.26 0.77 20.41
N LEU A 700 -30.00 0.66 20.02
CA LEU A 700 -29.47 1.05 18.71
C LEU A 700 -29.34 -0.20 17.84
N ASP A 701 -30.00 -0.22 16.70
CA ASP A 701 -29.95 -1.31 15.72
C ASP A 701 -28.98 -0.95 14.58
N PHE A 702 -28.03 -1.85 14.29
CA PHE A 702 -27.02 -1.68 13.26
C PHE A 702 -27.06 -2.81 12.23
N SER A 703 -26.73 -2.48 10.98
CA SER A 703 -26.52 -3.45 9.89
C SER A 703 -25.15 -3.28 9.25
N ASN A 704 -24.46 -4.40 8.98
CA ASN A 704 -23.24 -4.47 8.19
C ASN A 704 -23.59 -4.86 6.74
N LYS A 705 -23.56 -3.89 5.83
CA LYS A 705 -23.97 -4.05 4.43
C LYS A 705 -22.81 -4.45 3.52
N GLY A 706 -21.60 -4.00 3.82
CA GLY A 706 -20.41 -4.22 2.99
C GLY A 706 -19.66 -5.52 3.30
N GLY A 707 -20.01 -6.20 4.39
CA GLY A 707 -19.51 -7.51 4.78
C GLY A 707 -18.20 -7.49 5.57
N LEU A 708 -17.46 -6.37 5.57
CA LEU A 708 -16.25 -6.19 6.36
C LEU A 708 -16.64 -5.79 7.79
N VAL A 709 -16.32 -6.64 8.76
CA VAL A 709 -16.60 -6.34 10.17
C VAL A 709 -15.57 -5.33 10.68
N MET A 710 -16.04 -4.33 11.42
CA MET A 710 -15.21 -3.29 12.04
C MET A 710 -15.80 -2.91 13.40
N PRO A 711 -15.01 -2.29 14.31
CA PRO A 711 -15.55 -1.68 15.52
C PRO A 711 -16.64 -0.65 15.20
N ILE A 712 -17.64 -0.51 16.08
CA ILE A 712 -18.65 0.55 15.98
C ILE A 712 -18.20 1.70 16.88
N ILE A 713 -17.77 2.80 16.25
CA ILE A 713 -17.36 4.04 16.92
C ILE A 713 -18.58 4.97 16.95
N LEU A 714 -19.02 5.38 18.12
CA LEU A 714 -20.21 6.21 18.30
C LEU A 714 -19.85 7.55 18.92
N GLU A 715 -20.42 8.62 18.40
CA GLU A 715 -20.59 9.89 19.13
C GLU A 715 -22.06 10.05 19.50
N LEU A 716 -22.33 10.11 20.80
CA LEU A 716 -23.65 10.34 21.39
C LEU A 716 -23.79 11.83 21.72
N THR A 717 -24.82 12.50 21.23
CA THR A 717 -25.12 13.91 21.55
C THR A 717 -26.36 14.00 22.42
N PHE A 718 -26.26 14.70 23.55
CA PHE A 718 -27.35 14.86 24.52
C PHE A 718 -28.05 16.22 24.41
N ALA A 719 -29.23 16.32 25.01
CA ALA A 719 -30.08 17.51 24.96
C ALA A 719 -29.46 18.75 25.63
N ASP A 720 -28.50 18.55 26.54
CA ASP A 720 -27.72 19.62 27.17
C ASP A 720 -26.54 20.12 26.31
N GLY A 721 -26.36 19.54 25.11
CA GLY A 721 -25.29 19.86 24.17
C GLY A 721 -23.98 19.11 24.43
N THR A 722 -23.90 18.28 25.46
CA THR A 722 -22.71 17.46 25.72
C THR A 722 -22.62 16.29 24.75
N THR A 723 -21.38 15.82 24.52
CA THR A 723 -21.12 14.63 23.70
C THR A 723 -20.35 13.57 24.48
N GLN A 724 -20.61 12.31 24.13
CA GLN A 724 -19.88 11.16 24.67
C GLN A 724 -19.50 10.21 23.54
N ASN A 725 -18.20 9.87 23.47
CA ASN A 725 -17.71 8.87 22.54
C ASN A 725 -17.76 7.47 23.16
N GLN A 726 -18.17 6.48 22.36
CA GLN A 726 -18.11 5.08 22.74
C GLN A 726 -17.44 4.24 21.65
N TYR A 727 -16.55 3.36 22.08
CA TYR A 727 -15.91 2.37 21.23
C TYR A 727 -16.50 1.00 21.52
N ILE A 728 -17.11 0.37 20.52
CA ILE A 728 -17.62 -1.00 20.61
C ILE A 728 -16.73 -1.89 19.72
N PRO A 729 -16.01 -2.86 20.30
CA PRO A 729 -15.12 -3.74 19.55
C PRO A 729 -15.81 -4.52 18.42
N ALA A 730 -15.04 -4.91 17.39
CA ALA A 730 -15.54 -5.64 16.22
C ALA A 730 -16.24 -6.96 16.60
N GLU A 731 -15.90 -7.57 17.74
CA GLU A 731 -16.46 -8.81 18.26
C GLU A 731 -17.96 -8.74 18.54
N ILE A 732 -18.58 -7.54 18.51
CA ILE A 732 -20.04 -7.40 18.49
C ILE A 732 -20.67 -8.21 17.34
N TRP A 733 -19.97 -8.33 16.21
CA TRP A 733 -20.43 -9.02 15.01
C TRP A 733 -20.27 -10.55 15.04
N ARG A 734 -19.57 -11.12 16.04
CA ARG A 734 -19.10 -12.53 16.02
C ARG A 734 -20.19 -13.61 15.87
N ARG A 735 -21.42 -13.32 16.32
CA ARG A 735 -22.56 -14.25 16.23
C ARG A 735 -23.53 -13.88 15.11
N THR A 736 -23.59 -12.61 14.74
CA THR A 736 -24.55 -12.06 13.79
C THR A 736 -23.85 -11.02 12.92
N PRO A 737 -22.98 -11.45 11.98
CA PRO A 737 -22.11 -10.55 11.23
C PRO A 737 -22.84 -9.58 10.28
N LYS A 738 -24.15 -9.77 10.10
CA LYS A 738 -25.02 -8.94 9.25
C LYS A 738 -25.73 -7.83 10.01
N ALA A 739 -26.11 -8.05 11.27
CA ALA A 739 -26.90 -7.09 12.05
C ALA A 739 -26.77 -7.34 13.56
N VAL A 740 -26.76 -6.28 14.35
CA VAL A 740 -26.63 -6.31 15.82
C VAL A 740 -27.47 -5.22 16.46
N SER A 741 -27.94 -5.46 17.68
CA SER A 741 -28.58 -4.43 18.52
C SER A 741 -27.74 -4.18 19.77
N LYS A 742 -27.57 -2.92 20.16
CA LYS A 742 -26.81 -2.52 21.35
C LYS A 742 -27.67 -1.68 22.29
N LEU A 743 -27.72 -2.08 23.55
CA LEU A 743 -28.32 -1.27 24.63
C LEU A 743 -27.30 -0.25 25.15
N ILE A 744 -27.70 1.02 25.16
CA ILE A 744 -27.01 2.15 25.77
C ILE A 744 -27.89 2.65 26.93
N ILE A 745 -27.29 2.85 28.11
CA ILE A 745 -28.00 3.33 29.30
C ILE A 745 -27.36 4.64 29.72
N THR A 746 -28.16 5.69 29.88
CA THR A 746 -27.71 7.03 30.30
C THR A 746 -28.49 7.48 31.52
N ASP A 747 -27.96 8.46 32.25
CA ASP A 747 -28.68 9.03 33.38
C ASP A 747 -29.94 9.77 32.91
N LYS A 748 -30.90 9.95 33.81
CA LYS A 748 -32.24 10.46 33.49
C LYS A 748 -32.22 11.83 32.79
N ASP A 749 -31.29 12.69 33.21
CA ASP A 749 -31.04 14.03 32.69
C ASP A 749 -30.20 14.05 31.39
N GLN A 750 -29.55 12.95 31.05
CA GLN A 750 -28.80 12.77 29.79
C GLN A 750 -29.69 12.16 28.71
N GLU A 751 -30.65 12.95 28.22
CA GLU A 751 -31.51 12.56 27.09
C GLU A 751 -30.75 12.64 25.76
N LEU A 752 -30.67 11.51 25.05
CA LEU A 752 -30.03 11.38 23.75
C LEU A 752 -30.86 12.05 22.64
N VAL A 753 -30.20 12.89 21.83
CA VAL A 753 -30.82 13.64 20.71
C VAL A 753 -30.31 13.16 19.36
N SER A 754 -29.03 12.84 19.25
CA SER A 754 -28.46 12.27 18.02
C SER A 754 -27.33 11.30 18.29
N VAL A 755 -27.11 10.40 17.33
CA VAL A 755 -25.97 9.48 17.29
C VAL A 755 -25.34 9.51 15.91
N SER A 756 -24.01 9.57 15.87
CA SER A 756 -23.21 9.46 14.65
C SER A 756 -22.30 8.23 14.74
N VAL A 757 -22.36 7.36 13.74
CA VAL A 757 -21.40 6.25 13.56
C VAL A 757 -20.17 6.75 12.82
N ASP A 758 -18.99 6.37 13.31
CA ASP A 758 -17.69 6.73 12.74
C ASP A 758 -17.58 8.24 12.40
N PRO A 759 -17.78 9.13 13.39
CA PRO A 759 -17.91 10.57 13.18
C PRO A 759 -16.65 11.21 12.56
N ARG A 760 -15.49 10.54 12.67
CA ARG A 760 -14.19 11.00 12.17
C ARG A 760 -13.71 10.22 10.93
N TRP A 761 -14.52 9.30 10.41
CA TRP A 761 -14.23 8.45 9.25
C TRP A 761 -12.94 7.62 9.42
N GLU A 762 -12.82 6.99 10.58
CA GLU A 762 -11.68 6.18 11.02
C GLU A 762 -11.70 4.77 10.43
N THR A 763 -12.84 4.29 9.91
CA THR A 763 -13.00 2.89 9.51
C THR A 763 -13.05 2.65 8.01
N ALA A 764 -12.96 3.70 7.19
CA ALA A 764 -13.17 3.65 5.73
C ALA A 764 -14.59 3.23 5.32
N ASP A 765 -15.60 3.64 6.09
CA ASP A 765 -17.00 3.44 5.73
C ASP A 765 -17.30 4.08 4.37
N VAL A 766 -17.80 3.27 3.45
CA VAL A 766 -18.01 3.70 2.08
C VAL A 766 -19.32 4.50 1.94
N ASP A 767 -20.29 4.37 2.84
CA ASP A 767 -21.59 5.07 2.77
C ASP A 767 -21.93 5.82 4.07
N VAL A 768 -21.28 6.97 4.25
CA VAL A 768 -21.53 7.87 5.38
C VAL A 768 -22.97 8.40 5.48
N SER A 769 -23.82 8.21 4.46
CA SER A 769 -25.24 8.64 4.50
C SER A 769 -26.10 7.87 5.46
N ASN A 770 -25.63 6.71 5.88
CA ASN A 770 -26.35 5.83 6.76
C ASN A 770 -25.75 5.76 8.19
N ASN A 771 -24.85 6.69 8.52
CA ASN A 771 -24.17 6.75 9.82
C ASN A 771 -24.94 7.52 10.91
N ASP A 772 -25.80 8.46 10.51
CA ASP A 772 -26.46 9.38 11.45
C ASP A 772 -27.91 9.00 11.77
N TYR A 773 -28.30 9.19 13.03
CA TYR A 773 -29.68 9.18 13.49
C TYR A 773 -30.00 10.40 14.37
N PRO A 774 -31.02 11.24 14.04
CA PRO A 774 -31.81 11.17 12.81
C PRO A 774 -30.95 11.40 11.56
N ARG A 775 -31.42 10.90 10.41
CA ARG A 775 -30.72 11.03 9.12
C ARG A 775 -30.45 12.50 8.79
N LYS A 776 -29.20 12.83 8.46
CA LYS A 776 -28.79 14.18 8.05
C LYS A 776 -28.90 14.34 6.53
N ILE A 777 -29.23 15.55 6.08
CA ILE A 777 -29.13 15.90 4.65
C ILE A 777 -27.65 15.99 4.29
N ILE A 778 -27.17 15.12 3.40
CA ILE A 778 -25.81 15.21 2.88
C ILE A 778 -25.78 16.18 1.71
N PRO A 779 -24.96 17.26 1.79
CA PRO A 779 -24.72 18.13 0.65
C PRO A 779 -24.11 17.31 -0.50
N SER A 780 -24.85 17.18 -1.60
CA SER A 780 -24.36 16.60 -2.85
C SER A 780 -24.25 17.70 -3.91
N ARG A 781 -23.25 17.60 -4.79
CA ARG A 781 -23.08 18.52 -5.91
C ARG A 781 -23.62 17.87 -7.18
N ILE A 782 -24.50 18.57 -7.89
CA ILE A 782 -24.84 18.23 -9.26
C ILE A 782 -23.86 18.94 -10.20
N GLU A 783 -23.18 18.18 -11.05
CA GLU A 783 -22.29 18.73 -12.07
C GLU A 783 -22.95 18.59 -13.44
N ALA A 784 -23.21 19.72 -14.10
CA ALA A 784 -23.51 19.74 -15.52
C ALA A 784 -22.20 19.97 -16.26
N TYR A 785 -21.73 19.00 -17.06
CA TYR A 785 -20.43 19.11 -17.74
C TYR A 785 -20.49 18.88 -19.25
N LYS A 786 -19.64 19.61 -19.97
CA LYS A 786 -19.23 19.37 -21.36
C LYS A 786 -17.74 19.03 -21.33
N ALA A 787 -17.38 17.80 -21.70
CA ALA A 787 -16.03 17.26 -21.47
C ALA A 787 -14.90 18.03 -22.20
N LYS A 788 -13.88 18.47 -21.46
CA LYS A 788 -12.52 18.85 -21.92
C LYS A 788 -11.46 18.63 -20.82
N LYS A 789 -10.17 18.67 -21.22
CA LYS A 789 -8.94 18.28 -20.49
C LYS A 789 -8.85 18.82 -19.05
N SER A 790 -8.33 18.00 -18.13
CA SER A 790 -8.13 18.32 -16.71
C SER A 790 -7.22 19.54 -16.48
N THR A 791 -7.62 20.45 -15.59
CA THR A 791 -6.98 21.75 -15.23
C THR A 791 -6.69 21.86 -13.72
N LYS A 792 -6.32 20.76 -13.04
CA LYS A 792 -6.14 20.76 -11.58
C LYS A 792 -5.16 21.87 -11.14
N LYS A 793 -5.60 22.73 -10.21
CA LYS A 793 -4.84 23.91 -9.74
C LYS A 793 -3.45 23.57 -9.16
N VAL A 794 -3.26 22.36 -8.65
CA VAL A 794 -1.97 21.89 -8.09
C VAL A 794 -0.89 21.65 -9.15
N SER A 795 -1.29 21.45 -10.40
CA SER A 795 -0.39 21.26 -11.55
C SER A 795 -0.11 22.56 -12.30
N ARG A 796 -0.55 23.70 -11.77
CA ARG A 796 -0.21 25.01 -12.35
C ARG A 796 1.24 25.34 -12.02
N ASP A 797 1.94 25.89 -13.01
CA ASP A 797 3.23 26.53 -12.78
C ASP A 797 3.01 27.95 -12.25
N ILE A 798 2.68 28.05 -10.96
CA ILE A 798 2.47 29.35 -10.31
C ILE A 798 3.77 30.20 -10.32
N MET A 799 4.95 29.56 -10.41
CA MET A 799 6.22 30.29 -10.50
C MET A 799 6.34 31.07 -11.80
N GLN A 800 5.77 30.55 -12.90
CA GLN A 800 5.69 31.25 -14.18
C GLN A 800 4.43 32.10 -14.32
N ASP A 801 3.26 31.57 -13.95
CA ASP A 801 1.95 32.27 -14.08
C ASP A 801 1.99 33.66 -13.44
N ILE A 802 2.67 33.81 -12.29
CA ILE A 802 2.73 35.08 -11.53
C ILE A 802 3.50 36.19 -12.25
N LYS A 803 4.30 35.85 -13.27
CA LYS A 803 5.02 36.83 -14.10
C LYS A 803 4.14 37.41 -15.20
N THR A 804 2.95 36.85 -15.43
CA THR A 804 2.02 37.34 -16.47
C THR A 804 1.46 38.69 -16.05
N GLU A 805 1.66 39.71 -16.88
CA GLU A 805 1.09 41.04 -16.63
C GLU A 805 -0.43 41.02 -16.81
N LEU A 806 -1.13 41.75 -15.93
CA LEU A 806 -2.58 41.91 -16.02
C LEU A 806 -2.87 42.80 -17.24
N LYS A 807 -3.46 42.24 -18.29
CA LYS A 807 -3.95 43.03 -19.44
C LYS A 807 -4.94 44.08 -18.94
N SER A 808 -4.77 45.33 -19.37
CA SER A 808 -5.77 46.38 -19.17
C SER A 808 -6.94 46.20 -20.13
N ASP A 809 -8.15 46.53 -19.69
CA ASP A 809 -9.39 46.42 -20.49
C ASP A 809 -9.34 47.12 -21.87
N ASP A 810 -8.38 48.04 -22.08
CA ASP A 810 -8.18 48.77 -23.34
C ASP A 810 -7.38 48.01 -24.42
N GLU A 811 -6.80 46.84 -24.11
CA GLU A 811 -5.96 46.08 -25.07
C GLU A 811 -6.72 45.03 -25.91
N ASP A 812 -8.01 44.79 -25.63
CA ASP A 812 -8.82 43.78 -26.34
C ASP A 812 -9.58 44.35 -27.57
N GLU A 813 -9.43 45.64 -27.91
CA GLU A 813 -10.15 46.26 -29.06
C GLU A 813 -9.39 46.25 -30.41
N ASN A 814 -8.18 45.66 -30.52
CA ASN A 814 -7.36 45.80 -31.74
C ASN A 814 -6.90 44.51 -32.45
N ASP A 815 -7.50 43.35 -32.21
CA ASP A 815 -7.26 42.16 -33.05
C ASP A 815 -8.59 41.46 -33.43
N ASP A 816 -9.24 41.98 -34.47
CA ASP A 816 -10.32 41.33 -35.26
C ASP A 816 -9.91 41.22 -36.73
#